data_AF-A0A969ADP9-F1
#
_entry.id   AF-A0A969ADP9-F1
#
_cell.length_a   1.000
_cell.length_b   1.000
_cell.length_c   1.000
_cell.angle_alpha   90.00
_cell.angle_beta   90.00
_cell.angle_gamma   90.00
#
_symmetry.space_group_name_H-M   'P 1'
#
loop_
_entity.id
_entity.type
_entity.pdbx_description
1 polymer ?
#
loop_
_entity_poly.entity_id
_entity_poly.type
_entity_poly.pdbx_seq_one_letter_code
_entity_poly.pdbx_strand_id
1 'polypeptide(L)'
;MAIITVSSSADSGKGTLREAILKSKSGDTIRFDSALANKTIRLKQQLVVDKSLTIDGADASNLTISGENKTRILRVSYNYSDVVLKNLTFTKGKAVDNNPNTTLRGGAIELVDSNTLVVENSRFIKNVGERSGAIFVGYGASATIRNSVFDGNDGSVANDGFSAGAISTYGGGKGATVVNSNGKRNVGGDAFLDIRNSTFTNNKGTYGAVYTLLTGLRVEDSVFRKNEGLNGSGAIFTDGANGTEKPDNLGGTTLIRNVVAEDNVGGGDYGGAFFLSGYSKDKIVIENSKIANNKAPRGGGLAVQSYEDEANPASLVIRNSTIANNISPSQGAGLWTDVKGGVTIKDSTFSGNRVTNSSKNGQIGGAVVLNYKTPAKSTITNSTFVNNYSDRQAGNIWIAGEAQGKNLTISKSKFAGNRSPQFNGESERTVNFKVTDGGGNIVQNKNGADTSIAGAKFVENLQLNPVPQNGGDFGSNPGSKPPLDTVNPEPKPITTPTKENPSNPKSEPILTPVKNEPLRYEAEELTLNGYQVETVKGSGASGGKHISLKGTNQNQGSATGTFKGEAGTYQVKVGYYDENDGQSQAKVTVGEKTASFNFDQDLPDSWVKPSTKTSRVAMESVQLKSGDSFKITGTSNQGEFARFDYVEFSPIPDAAKSSVNSNSPTPQSTPMPTENNLASQPSELAINGIINLRNVDFDGDGKADEKVLLILEDISSTASYDNSAGFYQVLDLDGTVIDPVTNQSIQPGEQGYEIAALNQRITQLEFAKNNQSLSPEVNERIFLAPYSLANGNLEEFLVQNSTDNLNPGGLNAYLTFENGNLDSLQNLKYSDNSLGLGDSTEVGFLR
;
A
#
# COMPACT_ATOMS: atom_id res chain seq x y z
N MET A 1 -32.61 5.89 4.39
CA MET A 1 -32.03 5.01 3.35
C MET A 1 -32.71 3.66 3.46
N ALA A 2 -33.19 3.11 2.35
CA ALA A 2 -33.83 1.80 2.31
C ALA A 2 -32.89 0.75 1.70
N ILE A 3 -33.10 -0.51 2.08
CA ILE A 3 -32.47 -1.67 1.42
C ILE A 3 -33.44 -2.24 0.40
N ILE A 4 -33.00 -2.41 -0.84
CA ILE A 4 -33.76 -3.02 -1.93
C ILE A 4 -33.06 -4.30 -2.36
N THR A 5 -33.75 -5.44 -2.22
CA THR A 5 -33.18 -6.75 -2.55
C THR A 5 -33.49 -7.16 -3.99
N VAL A 6 -32.45 -7.52 -4.73
CA VAL A 6 -32.53 -8.17 -6.04
C VAL A 6 -32.64 -9.67 -5.83
N SER A 7 -33.69 -10.30 -6.36
CA SER A 7 -33.96 -11.74 -6.21
C SER A 7 -33.94 -12.51 -7.54
N SER A 8 -33.68 -11.84 -8.66
CA SER A 8 -33.67 -12.43 -10.00
C SER A 8 -32.42 -12.02 -10.78
N SER A 9 -31.81 -13.00 -11.46
CA SER A 9 -30.70 -12.78 -12.38
C SER A 9 -31.13 -12.36 -13.79
N ALA A 10 -32.42 -12.13 -14.02
CA ALA A 10 -32.92 -11.65 -15.31
C ALA A 10 -32.50 -10.18 -15.55
N ASP A 11 -32.44 -9.77 -16.83
CA ASP A 11 -32.08 -8.41 -17.23
C ASP A 11 -33.14 -7.35 -16.87
N SER A 12 -34.42 -7.75 -16.84
CA SER A 12 -35.55 -6.86 -16.58
C SER A 12 -36.75 -7.61 -16.00
N GLY A 13 -37.70 -6.85 -15.45
CA GLY A 13 -38.89 -7.38 -14.78
C GLY A 13 -38.74 -7.42 -13.26
N LYS A 14 -39.74 -7.99 -12.59
CA LYS A 14 -39.83 -8.03 -11.13
C LYS A 14 -38.62 -8.72 -10.49
N GLY A 15 -38.04 -8.10 -9.47
CA GLY A 15 -36.93 -8.64 -8.67
C GLY A 15 -35.56 -8.52 -9.33
N THR A 16 -35.43 -7.81 -10.45
CA THR A 16 -34.14 -7.64 -11.16
C THR A 16 -33.37 -6.42 -10.67
N LEU A 17 -32.06 -6.39 -10.92
CA LEU A 17 -31.20 -5.24 -10.62
C LEU A 17 -31.70 -3.96 -11.32
N ARG A 18 -32.20 -4.07 -12.55
CA ARG A 18 -32.75 -2.93 -13.29
C ARG A 18 -33.99 -2.36 -12.62
N GLU A 19 -34.88 -3.22 -12.12
CA GLU A 19 -36.06 -2.77 -11.36
C GLU A 19 -35.65 -2.17 -10.01
N ALA A 20 -34.65 -2.75 -9.33
CA ALA A 20 -34.15 -2.23 -8.06
C ALA A 20 -33.59 -0.81 -8.22
N ILE A 21 -32.75 -0.55 -9.23
CA ILE A 21 -32.22 0.79 -9.53
C ILE A 21 -33.35 1.80 -9.83
N LEU A 22 -34.38 1.36 -10.56
CA LEU A 22 -35.53 2.21 -10.88
C LEU A 22 -36.34 2.60 -9.64
N LYS A 23 -36.54 1.65 -8.70
CA LYS A 23 -37.31 1.87 -7.47
C LYS A 23 -36.52 2.61 -6.38
N SER A 24 -35.19 2.57 -6.44
CA SER A 24 -34.31 3.19 -5.46
C SER A 24 -34.42 4.72 -5.47
N LYS A 25 -34.37 5.31 -4.30
CA LYS A 25 -34.15 6.75 -4.07
C LYS A 25 -32.66 7.00 -3.86
N SER A 26 -32.25 8.27 -4.00
CA SER A 26 -30.86 8.66 -3.73
C SER A 26 -30.47 8.32 -2.28
N GLY A 27 -29.32 7.68 -2.10
CA GLY A 27 -28.81 7.17 -0.82
C GLY A 27 -29.25 5.75 -0.47
N ASP A 28 -30.14 5.12 -1.24
CA ASP A 28 -30.55 3.74 -0.96
C ASP A 28 -29.42 2.73 -1.25
N THR A 29 -29.55 1.55 -0.63
CA THR A 29 -28.64 0.41 -0.83
C THR A 29 -29.36 -0.73 -1.56
N ILE A 30 -28.76 -1.22 -2.62
CA ILE A 30 -29.20 -2.41 -3.34
C ILE A 30 -28.36 -3.60 -2.87
N ARG A 31 -29.02 -4.63 -2.36
CA ARG A 31 -28.41 -5.93 -1.99
C ARG A 31 -28.97 -7.04 -2.86
N PHE A 32 -28.33 -8.20 -2.83
CA PHE A 32 -28.73 -9.36 -3.65
C PHE A 32 -29.12 -10.52 -2.75
N ASP A 33 -30.21 -11.20 -3.09
CA ASP A 33 -30.58 -12.43 -2.42
C ASP A 33 -29.46 -13.46 -2.55
N SER A 34 -29.14 -14.16 -1.46
CA SER A 34 -28.12 -15.22 -1.43
C SER A 34 -28.31 -16.32 -2.49
N ALA A 35 -29.54 -16.54 -2.96
CA ALA A 35 -29.84 -17.44 -4.06
C ALA A 35 -29.18 -17.03 -5.41
N LEU A 36 -28.69 -15.79 -5.51
CA LEU A 36 -27.94 -15.27 -6.65
C LEU A 36 -26.44 -15.52 -6.58
N ALA A 37 -25.93 -16.16 -5.51
CA ALA A 37 -24.53 -16.54 -5.43
C ALA A 37 -24.10 -17.38 -6.66
N ASN A 38 -22.92 -17.08 -7.20
CA ASN A 38 -22.35 -17.68 -8.41
C ASN A 38 -23.22 -17.55 -9.68
N LYS A 39 -24.24 -16.70 -9.68
CA LYS A 39 -25.05 -16.43 -10.87
C LYS A 39 -24.46 -15.31 -11.72
N THR A 40 -24.97 -15.19 -12.93
CA THR A 40 -24.65 -14.09 -13.85
C THR A 40 -25.92 -13.35 -14.25
N ILE A 41 -25.97 -12.05 -13.96
CA ILE A 41 -26.92 -11.11 -14.52
C ILE A 41 -26.41 -10.73 -15.91
N ARG A 42 -27.10 -11.20 -16.95
CA ARG A 42 -26.72 -10.96 -18.36
C ARG A 42 -27.52 -9.81 -18.92
N LEU A 43 -26.83 -8.71 -19.22
CA LEU A 43 -27.46 -7.49 -19.68
C LEU A 43 -27.73 -7.52 -21.18
N LYS A 44 -28.93 -7.06 -21.58
CA LYS A 44 -29.24 -6.78 -22.99
C LYS A 44 -28.90 -5.35 -23.39
N GLN A 45 -28.88 -4.46 -22.40
CA GLN A 45 -28.56 -3.04 -22.53
C GLN A 45 -27.93 -2.55 -21.21
N GLN A 46 -27.18 -1.44 -21.26
CA GLN A 46 -26.55 -0.87 -20.07
C GLN A 46 -27.56 -0.56 -18.97
N LEU A 47 -27.09 -0.59 -17.72
CA LEU A 47 -27.77 -0.05 -16.56
C LEU A 47 -27.49 1.45 -16.49
N VAL A 48 -28.49 2.24 -16.11
CA VAL A 48 -28.35 3.69 -15.90
C VAL A 48 -28.56 3.95 -14.41
N VAL A 49 -27.56 4.53 -13.77
CA VAL A 49 -27.61 5.00 -12.39
C VAL A 49 -27.61 6.52 -12.42
N ASP A 50 -28.73 7.12 -12.06
CA ASP A 50 -29.01 8.55 -12.13
C ASP A 50 -29.26 9.15 -10.74
N LYS A 51 -28.68 8.55 -9.70
CA LYS A 51 -28.76 8.97 -8.30
C LYS A 51 -27.61 8.37 -7.49
N SER A 52 -27.36 8.89 -6.28
CA SER A 52 -26.39 8.27 -5.36
C SER A 52 -26.93 6.93 -4.88
N LEU A 53 -26.13 5.87 -4.95
CA LEU A 53 -26.54 4.51 -4.58
C LEU A 53 -25.35 3.70 -4.10
N THR A 54 -25.62 2.79 -3.15
CA THR A 54 -24.72 1.66 -2.87
C THR A 54 -25.27 0.41 -3.53
N ILE A 55 -24.45 -0.32 -4.28
CA ILE A 55 -24.78 -1.63 -4.86
C ILE A 55 -23.78 -2.64 -4.31
N ASP A 56 -24.25 -3.53 -3.43
CA ASP A 56 -23.41 -4.43 -2.66
C ASP A 56 -23.78 -5.90 -2.89
N GLY A 57 -22.84 -6.64 -3.45
CA GLY A 57 -22.93 -8.07 -3.72
C GLY A 57 -22.58 -8.99 -2.54
N ALA A 58 -22.34 -8.47 -1.33
CA ALA A 58 -21.84 -9.25 -0.18
C ALA A 58 -22.65 -10.52 0.11
N ASP A 59 -23.98 -10.43 0.05
CA ASP A 59 -24.90 -11.54 0.33
C ASP A 59 -24.94 -12.59 -0.79
N ALA A 60 -24.48 -12.25 -2.00
CA ALA A 60 -24.48 -13.10 -3.18
C ALA A 60 -23.04 -13.30 -3.71
N SER A 61 -22.25 -14.09 -2.99
CA SER A 61 -20.84 -14.36 -3.33
C SER A 61 -20.64 -14.71 -4.82
N ASN A 62 -19.57 -14.16 -5.41
CA ASN A 62 -19.20 -14.34 -6.82
C ASN A 62 -20.29 -13.94 -7.84
N LEU A 63 -21.25 -13.08 -7.46
CA LEU A 63 -22.24 -12.57 -8.41
C LEU A 63 -21.54 -11.79 -9.53
N THR A 64 -21.90 -12.14 -10.76
CA THR A 64 -21.36 -11.53 -11.96
C THR A 64 -22.43 -10.69 -12.66
N ILE A 65 -22.07 -9.48 -13.08
CA ILE A 65 -22.85 -8.63 -13.98
C ILE A 65 -22.09 -8.57 -15.30
N SER A 66 -22.72 -9.01 -16.40
CA SER A 66 -22.07 -9.11 -17.70
C SER A 66 -22.78 -8.34 -18.80
N GLY A 67 -21.99 -7.61 -19.59
CA GLY A 67 -22.45 -6.96 -20.82
C GLY A 67 -22.48 -7.89 -22.05
N GLU A 68 -22.09 -9.17 -21.89
CA GLU A 68 -22.10 -10.20 -22.94
C GLU A 68 -21.37 -9.82 -24.24
N ASN A 69 -20.35 -8.95 -24.15
CA ASN A 69 -19.64 -8.32 -25.26
C ASN A 69 -20.54 -7.51 -26.22
N LYS A 70 -21.71 -7.07 -25.74
CA LYS A 70 -22.74 -6.39 -26.54
C LYS A 70 -23.03 -4.97 -26.07
N THR A 71 -22.86 -4.71 -24.78
CA THR A 71 -23.21 -3.42 -24.17
C THR A 71 -22.24 -3.05 -23.07
N ARG A 72 -22.09 -1.75 -22.81
CA ARG A 72 -21.57 -1.25 -21.54
C ARG A 72 -22.40 -1.81 -20.39
N ILE A 73 -21.78 -2.05 -19.24
CA ILE A 73 -22.49 -2.61 -18.08
C ILE A 73 -23.30 -1.51 -17.37
N LEU A 74 -22.63 -0.42 -16.99
CA LEU A 74 -23.23 0.62 -16.17
C LEU A 74 -22.79 2.02 -16.62
N ARG A 75 -23.73 2.97 -16.59
CA ARG A 75 -23.46 4.39 -16.78
C ARG A 75 -24.01 5.17 -15.60
N VAL A 76 -23.14 5.88 -14.88
CA VAL A 76 -23.53 6.85 -13.85
C VAL A 76 -23.73 8.20 -14.54
N SER A 77 -24.96 8.71 -14.58
CA SER A 77 -25.30 9.81 -15.49
C SER A 77 -25.82 11.10 -14.85
N TYR A 78 -26.07 11.09 -13.54
CA TYR A 78 -26.59 12.26 -12.85
C TYR A 78 -25.45 13.07 -12.27
N ASN A 79 -25.35 14.36 -12.58
CA ASN A 79 -24.25 15.18 -12.09
C ASN A 79 -24.26 15.21 -10.56
N TYR A 80 -23.11 14.94 -9.93
CA TYR A 80 -22.94 14.91 -8.47
C TYR A 80 -23.59 13.71 -7.75
N SER A 81 -23.56 12.52 -8.37
CA SER A 81 -23.90 11.27 -7.68
C SER A 81 -22.71 10.68 -6.95
N ASP A 82 -22.99 10.10 -5.78
CA ASP A 82 -22.05 9.28 -5.03
C ASP A 82 -22.45 7.81 -5.19
N VAL A 83 -21.67 7.06 -5.97
CA VAL A 83 -21.97 5.64 -6.27
C VAL A 83 -20.92 4.75 -5.63
N VAL A 84 -21.38 3.75 -4.89
CA VAL A 84 -20.53 2.75 -4.25
C VAL A 84 -20.86 1.37 -4.82
N LEU A 85 -19.85 0.66 -5.32
CA LEU A 85 -19.96 -0.69 -5.88
C LEU A 85 -19.08 -1.64 -5.07
N LYS A 86 -19.68 -2.65 -4.45
CA LYS A 86 -18.95 -3.59 -3.60
C LYS A 86 -19.23 -5.04 -3.96
N ASN A 87 -18.22 -5.91 -3.81
CA ASN A 87 -18.38 -7.37 -3.82
C ASN A 87 -18.99 -7.93 -5.13
N LEU A 88 -18.64 -7.35 -6.29
CA LEU A 88 -19.23 -7.72 -7.59
C LEU A 88 -18.16 -8.01 -8.64
N THR A 89 -18.51 -8.86 -9.62
CA THR A 89 -17.72 -9.03 -10.84
C THR A 89 -18.40 -8.37 -12.03
N PHE A 90 -17.72 -7.41 -12.66
CA PHE A 90 -18.10 -6.74 -13.90
C PHE A 90 -17.29 -7.31 -15.07
N THR A 91 -17.95 -7.98 -16.02
CA THR A 91 -17.23 -8.66 -17.11
C THR A 91 -17.86 -8.56 -18.48
N LYS A 92 -17.03 -8.60 -19.53
CA LYS A 92 -17.48 -8.58 -20.93
C LYS A 92 -18.38 -7.38 -21.23
N GLY A 93 -18.16 -6.25 -20.56
CA GLY A 93 -18.73 -4.97 -20.96
C GLY A 93 -18.09 -4.52 -22.27
N LYS A 94 -18.89 -3.96 -23.19
CA LYS A 94 -18.39 -3.47 -24.48
C LYS A 94 -18.97 -2.10 -24.82
N ALA A 95 -18.09 -1.11 -24.95
CA ALA A 95 -18.40 0.26 -25.34
C ALA A 95 -17.56 0.65 -26.56
N VAL A 96 -17.93 0.11 -27.73
CA VAL A 96 -17.28 0.33 -29.03
C VAL A 96 -18.35 0.54 -30.11
N ASP A 97 -18.19 1.57 -30.91
CA ASP A 97 -18.97 1.94 -32.08
C ASP A 97 -18.06 1.91 -33.33
N ASN A 98 -18.63 1.66 -34.51
CA ASN A 98 -17.88 1.78 -35.78
C ASN A 98 -17.91 3.21 -36.35
N ASN A 99 -18.67 4.11 -35.73
CA ASN A 99 -18.78 5.49 -36.17
C ASN A 99 -17.60 6.33 -35.65
N PRO A 100 -16.71 6.83 -36.54
CA PRO A 100 -15.54 7.61 -36.13
C PRO A 100 -15.89 8.98 -35.51
N ASN A 101 -17.15 9.41 -35.58
CA ASN A 101 -17.61 10.68 -35.00
C ASN A 101 -18.16 10.54 -33.58
N THR A 102 -18.22 9.32 -33.05
CA THR A 102 -18.67 9.04 -31.68
C THR A 102 -17.55 8.35 -30.93
N THR A 103 -17.29 8.76 -29.69
CA THR A 103 -16.35 8.05 -28.83
C THR A 103 -17.08 7.53 -27.60
N LEU A 104 -17.19 6.21 -27.52
CA LEU A 104 -17.71 5.51 -26.36
C LEU A 104 -16.63 5.37 -25.29
N ARG A 105 -17.07 5.33 -24.03
CA ARG A 105 -16.20 5.44 -22.85
C ARG A 105 -16.52 4.33 -21.86
N GLY A 106 -15.53 3.70 -21.25
CA GLY A 106 -15.69 2.71 -20.20
C GLY A 106 -16.43 1.47 -20.66
N GLY A 107 -15.70 0.41 -21.01
CA GLY A 107 -16.32 -0.87 -21.40
C GLY A 107 -17.25 -1.43 -20.32
N ALA A 108 -16.85 -1.33 -19.04
CA ALA A 108 -17.71 -1.67 -17.91
C ALA A 108 -18.52 -0.47 -17.43
N ILE A 109 -17.85 0.58 -16.99
CA ILE A 109 -18.44 1.73 -16.30
C ILE A 109 -18.03 3.02 -16.99
N GLU A 110 -19.01 3.83 -17.36
CA GLU A 110 -18.80 5.26 -17.57
C GLU A 110 -19.31 6.02 -16.34
N LEU A 111 -18.39 6.70 -15.67
CA LEU A 111 -18.68 7.71 -14.66
C LEU A 111 -18.70 9.07 -15.37
N VAL A 112 -19.88 9.63 -15.58
CA VAL A 112 -20.03 10.95 -16.20
C VAL A 112 -19.43 12.03 -15.28
N ASP A 113 -19.08 13.17 -15.86
CA ASP A 113 -18.47 14.33 -15.23
C ASP A 113 -19.03 14.67 -13.83
N SER A 114 -18.14 15.15 -12.96
CA SER A 114 -18.44 15.60 -11.58
C SER A 114 -19.14 14.58 -10.67
N ASN A 115 -19.01 13.28 -10.95
CA ASN A 115 -19.50 12.20 -10.09
C ASN A 115 -18.39 11.60 -9.22
N THR A 116 -18.76 10.91 -8.15
CA THR A 116 -17.84 10.09 -7.37
C THR A 116 -18.17 8.62 -7.49
N LEU A 117 -17.11 7.80 -7.58
CA LEU A 117 -17.22 6.34 -7.61
C LEU A 117 -16.31 5.73 -6.56
N VAL A 118 -16.87 4.86 -5.73
CA VAL A 118 -16.11 3.99 -4.84
C VAL A 118 -16.31 2.55 -5.30
N VAL A 119 -15.21 1.83 -5.52
CA VAL A 119 -15.19 0.41 -5.89
C VAL A 119 -14.42 -0.36 -4.84
N GLU A 120 -15.06 -1.34 -4.22
CA GLU A 120 -14.44 -2.15 -3.16
C GLU A 120 -14.66 -3.64 -3.42
N ASN A 121 -13.62 -4.45 -3.15
CA ASN A 121 -13.70 -5.91 -3.22
C ASN A 121 -14.30 -6.43 -4.54
N SER A 122 -14.01 -5.76 -5.66
CA SER A 122 -14.71 -5.98 -6.93
C SER A 122 -13.74 -6.34 -8.05
N ARG A 123 -14.27 -6.93 -9.12
CA ARG A 123 -13.48 -7.49 -10.22
C ARG A 123 -13.95 -6.95 -11.56
N PHE A 124 -13.04 -6.41 -12.35
CA PHE A 124 -13.26 -5.90 -13.71
C PHE A 124 -12.48 -6.76 -14.69
N ILE A 125 -13.20 -7.64 -15.38
CA ILE A 125 -12.58 -8.72 -16.16
C ILE A 125 -12.99 -8.62 -17.62
N LYS A 126 -12.04 -8.51 -18.53
CA LYS A 126 -12.27 -8.61 -19.99
C LYS A 126 -13.33 -7.63 -20.52
N ASN A 127 -13.28 -6.40 -20.03
CA ASN A 127 -14.11 -5.31 -20.56
C ASN A 127 -13.37 -4.61 -21.69
N VAL A 128 -14.12 -4.14 -22.69
CA VAL A 128 -13.58 -3.51 -23.89
C VAL A 128 -14.25 -2.15 -24.10
N GLY A 129 -13.46 -1.10 -24.22
CA GLY A 129 -13.95 0.25 -24.51
C GLY A 129 -13.08 0.94 -25.54
N GLU A 130 -13.67 1.88 -26.27
CA GLU A 130 -12.91 2.80 -27.12
C GLU A 130 -11.98 3.68 -26.29
N ARG A 131 -12.55 4.37 -25.29
CA ARG A 131 -11.80 5.04 -24.23
C ARG A 131 -12.00 4.35 -22.89
N SER A 132 -10.92 3.82 -22.33
CA SER A 132 -10.92 2.98 -21.13
C SER A 132 -11.61 1.63 -21.32
N GLY A 133 -10.86 0.54 -21.13
CA GLY A 133 -11.41 -0.80 -21.23
C GLY A 133 -12.40 -1.13 -20.12
N ALA A 134 -12.15 -0.72 -18.86
CA ALA A 134 -13.07 -0.97 -17.75
C ALA A 134 -13.80 0.31 -17.30
N ILE A 135 -13.12 1.24 -16.64
CA ILE A 135 -13.75 2.40 -15.98
C ILE A 135 -13.25 3.69 -16.62
N PHE A 136 -14.16 4.49 -17.14
CA PHE A 136 -13.86 5.86 -17.54
C PHE A 136 -14.38 6.83 -16.48
N VAL A 137 -13.48 7.68 -15.97
CA VAL A 137 -13.74 8.72 -14.98
C VAL A 137 -13.80 10.06 -15.72
N GLY A 138 -15.00 10.64 -15.76
CA GLY A 138 -15.29 11.88 -16.47
C GLY A 138 -14.58 13.11 -15.91
N TYR A 139 -14.83 14.24 -16.55
CA TYR A 139 -14.23 15.51 -16.17
C TYR A 139 -14.67 15.94 -14.77
N GLY A 140 -13.72 16.31 -13.91
CA GLY A 140 -14.00 16.69 -12.51
C GLY A 140 -14.58 15.57 -11.64
N ALA A 141 -14.62 14.33 -12.15
CA ALA A 141 -15.07 13.16 -11.40
C ALA A 141 -13.90 12.56 -10.61
N SER A 142 -14.21 11.86 -9.52
CA SER A 142 -13.21 11.19 -8.68
C SER A 142 -13.55 9.72 -8.51
N ALA A 143 -12.52 8.88 -8.42
CA ALA A 143 -12.68 7.45 -8.20
C ALA A 143 -11.75 6.94 -7.10
N THR A 144 -12.30 6.12 -6.22
CA THR A 144 -11.58 5.37 -5.21
C THR A 144 -11.72 3.88 -5.48
N ILE A 145 -10.60 3.17 -5.57
CA ILE A 145 -10.53 1.75 -5.90
C ILE A 145 -9.79 1.05 -4.77
N ARG A 146 -10.46 0.09 -4.11
CA ARG A 146 -9.86 -0.69 -3.00
C ARG A 146 -10.07 -2.17 -3.21
N ASN A 147 -9.06 -2.96 -2.85
CA ASN A 147 -9.18 -4.43 -2.76
C ASN A 147 -9.73 -5.06 -4.05
N SER A 148 -9.37 -4.48 -5.21
CA SER A 148 -10.06 -4.78 -6.47
C SER A 148 -9.10 -5.31 -7.52
N VAL A 149 -9.66 -6.04 -8.49
CA VAL A 149 -8.89 -6.70 -9.56
C VAL A 149 -9.34 -6.21 -10.93
N PHE A 150 -8.39 -5.78 -11.75
CA PHE A 150 -8.57 -5.41 -13.14
C PHE A 150 -7.73 -6.35 -14.00
N ASP A 151 -8.39 -7.28 -14.70
CA ASP A 151 -7.69 -8.28 -15.52
C ASP A 151 -8.21 -8.37 -16.95
N GLY A 152 -7.28 -8.25 -17.91
CA GLY A 152 -7.56 -8.47 -19.32
C GLY A 152 -8.48 -7.44 -19.95
N ASN A 153 -8.57 -6.22 -19.39
CA ASN A 153 -9.39 -5.15 -19.96
C ASN A 153 -8.66 -4.45 -21.11
N ASP A 154 -9.40 -4.03 -22.14
CA ASP A 154 -8.86 -3.50 -23.38
C ASP A 154 -9.47 -2.14 -23.74
N GLY A 155 -8.66 -1.10 -23.65
CA GLY A 155 -8.98 0.27 -24.05
C GLY A 155 -8.27 0.70 -25.33
N SER A 156 -7.63 -0.22 -26.05
CA SER A 156 -6.79 0.14 -27.20
C SER A 156 -7.57 0.37 -28.50
N VAL A 157 -8.90 0.18 -28.49
CA VAL A 157 -9.73 0.14 -29.69
C VAL A 157 -9.76 1.47 -30.46
N ALA A 158 -9.89 2.61 -29.77
CA ALA A 158 -9.88 3.91 -30.43
C ALA A 158 -8.47 4.36 -30.85
N ASN A 159 -7.43 3.80 -30.24
CA ASN A 159 -6.03 4.22 -30.39
C ASN A 159 -5.84 5.75 -30.30
N ASP A 160 -6.57 6.41 -29.39
CA ASP A 160 -6.51 7.85 -29.17
C ASP A 160 -5.81 8.23 -27.86
N GLY A 161 -5.53 9.53 -27.71
CA GLY A 161 -4.66 10.13 -26.69
C GLY A 161 -5.08 9.95 -25.21
N PHE A 162 -6.23 9.34 -24.91
CA PHE A 162 -6.85 9.42 -23.58
C PHE A 162 -7.37 8.07 -23.06
N SER A 163 -6.72 6.96 -23.44
CA SER A 163 -7.24 5.62 -23.18
C SER A 163 -6.24 4.65 -22.54
N ALA A 164 -6.71 3.93 -21.53
CA ALA A 164 -6.01 2.86 -20.85
C ALA A 164 -6.84 1.56 -20.83
N GLY A 165 -6.20 0.42 -20.56
CA GLY A 165 -6.88 -0.86 -20.49
C GLY A 165 -7.85 -0.95 -19.33
N ALA A 166 -7.47 -0.49 -18.14
CA ALA A 166 -8.32 -0.58 -16.95
C ALA A 166 -9.05 0.74 -16.66
N ILE A 167 -8.32 1.81 -16.33
CA ILE A 167 -8.92 3.05 -15.81
C ILE A 167 -8.35 4.25 -16.54
N SER A 168 -9.22 5.15 -17.01
CA SER A 168 -8.81 6.44 -17.57
C SER A 168 -9.55 7.57 -16.89
N THR A 169 -8.85 8.67 -16.58
CA THR A 169 -9.47 9.92 -16.12
C THR A 169 -9.39 10.99 -17.21
N TYR A 170 -10.33 11.93 -17.21
CA TYR A 170 -10.43 12.97 -18.22
C TYR A 170 -10.42 14.38 -17.63
N GLY A 171 -9.40 14.69 -16.83
CA GLY A 171 -9.10 16.05 -16.37
C GLY A 171 -9.86 16.52 -15.14
N GLY A 172 -9.16 17.16 -14.20
CA GLY A 172 -9.75 17.96 -13.13
C GLY A 172 -9.96 19.45 -13.48
N GLY A 173 -9.63 19.84 -14.72
CA GLY A 173 -9.57 21.17 -15.36
C GLY A 173 -9.94 22.45 -14.59
N LYS A 174 -9.32 23.58 -14.95
CA LYS A 174 -9.64 24.91 -14.40
C LYS A 174 -11.15 25.20 -14.50
N GLY A 175 -11.83 25.22 -13.35
CA GLY A 175 -13.29 25.43 -13.28
C GLY A 175 -14.14 24.16 -13.24
N ALA A 176 -13.55 22.96 -13.09
CA ALA A 176 -14.31 21.80 -12.62
C ALA A 176 -15.01 22.19 -11.32
N THR A 177 -16.33 22.26 -11.38
CA THR A 177 -17.16 22.54 -10.23
C THR A 177 -17.48 21.18 -9.64
N VAL A 178 -16.87 20.84 -8.50
CA VAL A 178 -17.31 19.70 -7.70
C VAL A 178 -18.24 20.28 -6.64
N VAL A 179 -19.52 19.92 -6.71
CA VAL A 179 -20.48 20.23 -5.66
C VAL A 179 -20.63 18.96 -4.85
N ASN A 180 -20.14 18.97 -3.61
CA ASN A 180 -20.39 17.88 -2.68
C ASN A 180 -21.89 17.79 -2.40
N SER A 181 -22.39 16.63 -1.97
CA SER A 181 -23.80 16.41 -1.59
C SER A 181 -24.32 17.35 -0.49
N ASN A 182 -23.43 18.09 0.19
CA ASN A 182 -23.74 19.15 1.16
C ASN A 182 -23.80 20.59 0.56
N GLY A 183 -23.68 20.74 -0.77
CA GLY A 183 -23.76 22.02 -1.45
C GLY A 183 -22.49 22.89 -1.38
N LYS A 184 -21.37 22.39 -0.82
CA LYS A 184 -20.10 23.14 -0.80
C LYS A 184 -19.42 23.08 -2.18
N ARG A 185 -19.08 24.26 -2.70
CA ARG A 185 -18.42 24.47 -3.99
C ARG A 185 -16.91 24.21 -3.86
N ASN A 186 -16.36 23.28 -4.62
CA ASN A 186 -14.93 23.20 -4.85
C ASN A 186 -14.59 23.67 -6.27
N VAL A 187 -13.65 24.61 -6.33
CA VAL A 187 -13.03 25.13 -7.56
C VAL A 187 -11.95 24.15 -7.98
N GLY A 188 -11.84 23.88 -9.30
CA GLY A 188 -10.98 22.85 -9.90
C GLY A 188 -9.62 22.62 -9.22
N GLY A 189 -9.31 21.35 -8.97
CA GLY A 189 -8.13 20.90 -8.21
C GLY A 189 -8.32 19.57 -7.46
N ASP A 190 -9.56 19.17 -7.17
CA ASP A 190 -9.86 18.02 -6.29
C ASP A 190 -10.20 16.71 -7.03
N ALA A 191 -10.12 16.67 -8.36
CA ALA A 191 -10.30 15.41 -9.08
C ALA A 191 -9.15 14.48 -8.72
N PHE A 192 -9.46 13.27 -8.26
CA PHE A 192 -8.47 12.30 -7.84
C PHE A 192 -8.79 10.89 -8.31
N LEU A 193 -7.73 10.10 -8.48
CA LEU A 193 -7.79 8.66 -8.58
C LEU A 193 -6.96 8.08 -7.43
N ASP A 194 -7.64 7.39 -6.51
CA ASP A 194 -7.03 6.73 -5.35
C ASP A 194 -7.17 5.21 -5.51
N ILE A 195 -6.05 4.51 -5.64
CA ILE A 195 -5.99 3.07 -5.85
C ILE A 195 -5.21 2.45 -4.70
N ARG A 196 -5.85 1.54 -3.95
CA ARG A 196 -5.21 0.86 -2.82
C ARG A 196 -5.46 -0.64 -2.85
N ASN A 197 -4.47 -1.42 -2.43
CA ASN A 197 -4.56 -2.87 -2.30
C ASN A 197 -5.20 -3.56 -3.53
N SER A 198 -4.81 -3.16 -4.73
CA SER A 198 -5.49 -3.56 -5.97
C SER A 198 -4.52 -4.15 -6.98
N THR A 199 -5.03 -5.02 -7.85
CA THR A 199 -4.23 -5.74 -8.85
C THR A 199 -4.69 -5.40 -10.26
N PHE A 200 -3.74 -5.02 -11.11
CA PHE A 200 -3.91 -4.72 -12.53
C PHE A 200 -3.05 -5.68 -13.34
N THR A 201 -3.67 -6.65 -14.00
CA THR A 201 -2.95 -7.62 -14.82
C THR A 201 -3.44 -7.67 -16.26
N ASN A 202 -2.51 -7.78 -17.22
CA ASN A 202 -2.85 -8.03 -18.63
C ASN A 202 -3.82 -7.01 -19.24
N ASN A 203 -3.86 -5.79 -18.71
CA ASN A 203 -4.66 -4.74 -19.28
C ASN A 203 -3.91 -4.13 -20.45
N LYS A 204 -4.64 -3.84 -21.53
CA LYS A 204 -4.10 -3.30 -22.76
C LYS A 204 -4.75 -1.97 -23.07
N GLY A 205 -3.97 -0.91 -23.21
CA GLY A 205 -4.48 0.41 -23.55
C GLY A 205 -3.58 1.13 -24.53
N THR A 206 -4.01 2.32 -24.97
CA THR A 206 -3.07 3.23 -25.65
C THR A 206 -1.94 3.61 -24.68
N TYR A 207 -2.28 3.90 -23.42
CA TYR A 207 -1.36 4.33 -22.35
C TYR A 207 -1.32 3.38 -21.14
N GLY A 208 -1.36 2.07 -21.39
CA GLY A 208 -1.17 1.06 -20.34
C GLY A 208 -2.44 0.69 -19.58
N ALA A 209 -2.30 0.27 -18.33
CA ALA A 209 -3.43 -0.11 -17.47
C ALA A 209 -4.19 1.10 -16.93
N VAL A 210 -3.48 2.14 -16.49
CA VAL A 210 -4.05 3.34 -15.88
C VAL A 210 -3.54 4.59 -16.59
N TYR A 211 -4.46 5.47 -16.96
CA TYR A 211 -4.17 6.80 -17.52
C TYR A 211 -4.82 7.87 -16.67
N THR A 212 -4.08 8.89 -16.27
CA THR A 212 -4.63 10.10 -15.66
C THR A 212 -4.27 11.34 -16.44
N LEU A 213 -5.23 12.26 -16.55
CA LEU A 213 -5.04 13.59 -17.10
C LEU A 213 -5.39 14.62 -16.05
N LEU A 214 -4.48 15.54 -15.71
CA LEU A 214 -4.71 16.68 -14.81
C LEU A 214 -5.48 16.29 -13.53
N THR A 215 -5.08 15.17 -12.92
CA THR A 215 -5.81 14.50 -11.83
C THR A 215 -4.79 14.01 -10.81
N GLY A 216 -5.02 14.28 -9.53
CA GLY A 216 -4.18 13.77 -8.45
C GLY A 216 -4.22 12.23 -8.45
N LEU A 217 -3.05 11.59 -8.34
CA LEU A 217 -2.95 10.14 -8.36
C LEU A 217 -2.30 9.64 -7.08
N ARG A 218 -2.99 8.73 -6.39
CA ARG A 218 -2.43 7.92 -5.30
C ARG A 218 -2.57 6.45 -5.65
N VAL A 219 -1.45 5.73 -5.60
CA VAL A 219 -1.41 4.28 -5.78
C VAL A 219 -0.60 3.66 -4.65
N GLU A 220 -1.26 2.82 -3.86
CA GLU A 220 -0.66 2.17 -2.70
C GLU A 220 -0.93 0.67 -2.66
N ASP A 221 0.04 -0.08 -2.15
CA ASP A 221 -0.10 -1.51 -1.83
C ASP A 221 -0.62 -2.33 -3.03
N SER A 222 -0.27 -1.92 -4.24
CA SER A 222 -0.93 -2.36 -5.47
C SER A 222 0.05 -2.95 -6.47
N VAL A 223 -0.49 -3.72 -7.42
CA VAL A 223 0.33 -4.50 -8.34
C VAL A 223 -0.08 -4.34 -9.78
N PHE A 224 0.93 -4.18 -10.63
CA PHE A 224 0.81 -4.01 -12.06
C PHE A 224 1.68 -5.04 -12.76
N ARG A 225 1.05 -6.06 -13.36
CA ARG A 225 1.77 -7.13 -14.05
C ARG A 225 1.32 -7.33 -15.48
N LYS A 226 2.28 -7.43 -16.40
CA LYS A 226 2.02 -7.81 -17.80
C LYS A 226 1.04 -6.90 -18.51
N ASN A 227 0.97 -5.62 -18.11
CA ASN A 227 0.13 -4.65 -18.80
C ASN A 227 0.87 -4.08 -20.02
N GLU A 228 0.12 -3.71 -21.05
CA GLU A 228 0.62 -3.27 -22.34
C GLU A 228 0.07 -1.88 -22.69
N GLY A 229 0.97 -0.93 -22.97
CA GLY A 229 0.64 0.34 -23.60
C GLY A 229 1.08 0.30 -25.06
N LEU A 230 0.21 0.72 -25.99
CA LEU A 230 0.58 0.77 -27.41
C LEU A 230 1.42 2.01 -27.76
N ASN A 231 1.13 3.15 -27.13
CA ASN A 231 1.77 4.45 -27.39
C ASN A 231 2.11 5.19 -26.08
N GLY A 232 2.45 4.44 -25.04
CA GLY A 232 2.79 4.96 -23.73
C GLY A 232 3.19 3.83 -22.81
N SER A 233 3.10 4.08 -21.50
CA SER A 233 3.57 3.10 -20.53
C SER A 233 2.73 1.85 -20.43
N GLY A 234 3.31 0.76 -19.94
CA GLY A 234 2.59 -0.49 -19.74
C GLY A 234 1.63 -0.42 -18.55
N ALA A 235 2.06 0.13 -17.41
CA ALA A 235 1.26 0.15 -16.19
C ALA A 235 0.53 1.49 -15.98
N ILE A 236 1.25 2.57 -15.69
CA ILE A 236 0.66 3.85 -15.29
C ILE A 236 1.21 4.97 -16.16
N PHE A 237 0.32 5.74 -16.75
CA PHE A 237 0.62 6.97 -17.47
C PHE A 237 -0.06 8.15 -16.77
N THR A 238 0.70 9.22 -16.50
CA THR A 238 0.12 10.47 -16.00
C THR A 238 0.47 11.64 -16.91
N ASP A 239 -0.51 12.50 -17.13
CA ASP A 239 -0.40 13.79 -17.82
C ASP A 239 -0.81 14.90 -16.85
N GLY A 240 0.08 15.18 -15.89
CA GLY A 240 -0.16 16.17 -14.84
C GLY A 240 -0.94 15.65 -13.64
N ALA A 241 -0.62 16.20 -12.48
CA ALA A 241 -1.26 15.84 -11.21
C ALA A 241 -2.13 16.96 -10.63
N ASN A 242 -2.07 18.17 -11.21
CA ASN A 242 -2.90 19.31 -10.86
C ASN A 242 -4.03 19.49 -11.87
N GLY A 243 -5.16 20.10 -11.47
CA GLY A 243 -6.31 20.42 -12.32
C GLY A 243 -6.06 21.47 -13.41
N THR A 244 -4.81 21.88 -13.67
CA THR A 244 -4.48 22.82 -14.74
C THR A 244 -3.11 22.51 -15.34
N GLU A 245 -3.03 22.56 -16.67
CA GLU A 245 -1.77 22.56 -17.44
C GLU A 245 -1.03 23.91 -17.34
N LYS A 246 -1.78 25.00 -17.10
CA LYS A 246 -1.22 26.36 -17.02
C LYS A 246 -0.45 26.56 -15.72
N PRO A 247 0.65 27.32 -15.74
CA PRO A 247 1.40 27.66 -14.54
C PRO A 247 0.49 28.23 -13.45
N ASP A 248 0.49 27.57 -12.30
CA ASP A 248 -0.15 28.05 -11.09
C ASP A 248 0.78 27.84 -9.88
N ASN A 249 0.31 28.27 -8.72
CA ASN A 249 1.07 28.14 -7.48
C ASN A 249 0.65 26.93 -6.63
N LEU A 250 -0.28 26.10 -7.09
CA LEU A 250 -0.90 25.02 -6.30
C LEU A 250 -0.07 23.74 -6.42
N GLY A 251 0.18 23.28 -7.66
CA GLY A 251 0.77 21.96 -7.92
C GLY A 251 -0.09 20.79 -7.44
N GLY A 252 0.15 19.60 -7.99
CA GLY A 252 -0.52 18.36 -7.63
C GLY A 252 0.47 17.27 -7.24
N THR A 253 -0.04 16.10 -6.86
CA THR A 253 0.80 14.96 -6.45
C THR A 253 0.46 13.69 -7.21
N THR A 254 1.49 13.05 -7.75
CA THR A 254 1.50 11.64 -8.14
C THR A 254 2.30 10.87 -7.09
N LEU A 255 1.60 10.05 -6.29
CA LEU A 255 2.19 9.22 -5.24
C LEU A 255 2.06 7.74 -5.61
N ILE A 256 3.19 7.05 -5.67
CA ILE A 256 3.30 5.60 -5.87
C ILE A 256 4.08 5.01 -4.70
N ARG A 257 3.42 4.23 -3.84
CA ARG A 257 4.01 3.69 -2.61
C ARG A 257 3.68 2.20 -2.45
N ASN A 258 4.68 1.40 -2.06
CA ASN A 258 4.48 -0.05 -1.89
C ASN A 258 3.86 -0.72 -3.11
N VAL A 259 4.35 -0.37 -4.31
CA VAL A 259 3.83 -0.90 -5.57
C VAL A 259 4.81 -1.91 -6.17
N VAL A 260 4.28 -3.01 -6.70
CA VAL A 260 5.03 -3.96 -7.53
C VAL A 260 4.60 -3.83 -9.00
N ALA A 261 5.52 -3.36 -9.84
CA ALA A 261 5.33 -3.25 -11.29
C ALA A 261 6.30 -4.17 -12.03
N GLU A 262 5.78 -5.28 -12.57
CA GLU A 262 6.58 -6.32 -13.20
C GLU A 262 6.10 -6.70 -14.60
N ASP A 263 7.05 -6.98 -15.49
CA ASP A 263 6.79 -7.49 -16.85
C ASP A 263 5.86 -6.60 -17.69
N ASN A 264 5.77 -5.30 -17.40
CA ASN A 264 4.96 -4.36 -18.17
C ASN A 264 5.71 -3.91 -19.42
N VAL A 265 4.96 -3.70 -20.51
CA VAL A 265 5.49 -3.31 -21.81
C VAL A 265 4.90 -1.97 -22.21
N GLY A 266 5.75 -0.96 -22.24
CA GLY A 266 5.44 0.35 -22.79
C GLY A 266 5.75 0.41 -24.29
N GLY A 267 4.78 0.87 -25.05
CA GLY A 267 4.88 1.23 -26.46
C GLY A 267 5.15 2.72 -26.62
N GLY A 268 5.17 3.21 -27.87
CA GLY A 268 5.57 4.59 -28.15
C GLY A 268 7.03 4.87 -27.75
N ASP A 269 7.33 6.06 -27.24
CA ASP A 269 8.72 6.48 -26.99
C ASP A 269 9.22 6.24 -25.55
N TYR A 270 8.34 6.04 -24.55
CA TYR A 270 8.71 6.17 -23.12
C TYR A 270 7.94 5.25 -22.14
N GLY A 271 8.64 4.83 -21.07
CA GLY A 271 8.13 4.28 -19.81
C GLY A 271 7.66 2.83 -19.89
N GLY A 272 8.39 1.83 -19.38
CA GLY A 272 7.89 0.45 -19.45
C GLY A 272 6.85 0.15 -18.39
N ALA A 273 7.18 0.38 -17.11
CA ALA A 273 6.16 0.39 -16.07
C ALA A 273 5.42 1.73 -16.09
N PHE A 274 6.14 2.82 -15.82
CA PHE A 274 5.53 4.12 -15.59
C PHE A 274 6.05 5.17 -16.55
N PHE A 275 5.13 6.01 -17.05
CA PHE A 275 5.44 7.28 -17.66
C PHE A 275 4.68 8.36 -16.89
N LEU A 276 5.41 9.13 -16.09
CA LEU A 276 4.83 10.13 -15.19
C LEU A 276 5.20 11.54 -15.64
N SER A 277 4.20 12.37 -15.93
CA SER A 277 4.41 13.77 -16.32
C SER A 277 3.87 14.71 -15.25
N GLY A 278 4.63 15.77 -14.96
CA GLY A 278 4.20 16.84 -14.05
C GLY A 278 4.28 18.22 -14.70
N TYR A 279 3.32 19.08 -14.36
CA TYR A 279 3.34 20.52 -14.69
C TYR A 279 3.94 21.32 -13.52
N SER A 280 3.71 22.64 -13.48
CA SER A 280 4.28 23.53 -12.47
C SER A 280 4.02 23.03 -11.04
N LYS A 281 5.09 22.91 -10.25
CA LYS A 281 5.08 22.47 -8.84
C LYS A 281 4.53 21.07 -8.58
N ASP A 282 4.22 20.28 -9.60
CA ASP A 282 3.80 18.91 -9.41
C ASP A 282 4.90 18.10 -8.71
N LYS A 283 4.47 17.25 -7.77
CA LYS A 283 5.34 16.35 -7.01
C LYS A 283 5.11 14.94 -7.47
N ILE A 284 6.18 14.29 -7.93
CA ILE A 284 6.17 12.88 -8.32
C ILE A 284 7.00 12.13 -7.28
N VAL A 285 6.36 11.23 -6.54
CA VAL A 285 6.98 10.47 -5.44
C VAL A 285 6.79 8.98 -5.70
N ILE A 286 7.91 8.26 -5.74
CA ILE A 286 7.96 6.81 -5.81
C ILE A 286 8.69 6.31 -4.58
N GLU A 287 8.04 5.47 -3.78
CA GLU A 287 8.64 4.96 -2.56
C GLU A 287 8.28 3.53 -2.21
N ASN A 288 9.18 2.84 -1.50
CA ASN A 288 8.97 1.46 -1.03
C ASN A 288 8.52 0.52 -2.16
N SER A 289 8.96 0.76 -3.41
CA SER A 289 8.35 0.13 -4.59
C SER A 289 9.35 -0.73 -5.37
N LYS A 290 8.83 -1.74 -6.05
CA LYS A 290 9.58 -2.67 -6.90
C LYS A 290 9.15 -2.49 -8.36
N ILE A 291 10.06 -2.04 -9.21
CA ILE A 291 9.84 -1.85 -10.64
C ILE A 291 10.84 -2.72 -11.39
N ALA A 292 10.40 -3.89 -11.84
CA ALA A 292 11.31 -4.90 -12.40
C ALA A 292 10.86 -5.54 -13.72
N ASN A 293 11.82 -5.93 -14.55
CA ASN A 293 11.60 -6.66 -15.81
C ASN A 293 10.68 -5.92 -16.81
N ASN A 294 10.54 -4.60 -16.70
CA ASN A 294 9.71 -3.82 -17.60
C ASN A 294 10.49 -3.39 -18.84
N LYS A 295 9.78 -3.10 -19.93
CA LYS A 295 10.40 -2.75 -21.21
C LYS A 295 9.69 -1.59 -21.90
N ALA A 296 10.46 -0.61 -22.37
CA ALA A 296 9.99 0.45 -23.26
C ALA A 296 11.16 1.08 -24.04
N PRO A 297 10.91 1.77 -25.17
CA PRO A 297 11.95 2.42 -25.96
C PRO A 297 12.88 3.33 -25.16
N ARG A 298 12.38 4.15 -24.24
CA ARG A 298 13.16 4.88 -23.23
C ARG A 298 12.55 4.67 -21.84
N GLY A 299 13.35 4.65 -20.78
CA GLY A 299 12.80 4.49 -19.44
C GLY A 299 12.16 3.12 -19.24
N GLY A 300 12.93 2.04 -19.44
CA GLY A 300 12.40 0.68 -19.38
C GLY A 300 11.60 0.38 -18.11
N GLY A 301 12.04 0.88 -16.96
CA GLY A 301 11.24 0.93 -15.74
C GLY A 301 10.39 2.19 -15.70
N LEU A 302 11.07 3.33 -15.60
CA LEU A 302 10.49 4.64 -15.35
C LEU A 302 10.87 5.64 -16.45
N ALA A 303 9.89 6.36 -16.97
CA ALA A 303 10.09 7.63 -17.66
C ALA A 303 9.38 8.74 -16.89
N VAL A 304 10.08 9.82 -16.56
CA VAL A 304 9.49 10.93 -15.79
C VAL A 304 9.83 12.27 -16.41
N GLN A 305 8.84 13.11 -16.70
CA GLN A 305 9.07 14.39 -17.37
C GLN A 305 8.41 15.59 -16.70
N SER A 306 8.89 16.79 -17.04
CA SER A 306 8.32 18.06 -16.59
C SER A 306 7.96 18.98 -17.77
N TYR A 307 6.70 19.41 -17.82
CA TYR A 307 6.17 20.30 -18.85
C TYR A 307 6.25 21.80 -18.50
N GLU A 308 6.31 22.62 -19.55
CA GLU A 308 5.97 24.05 -19.68
C GLU A 308 6.61 25.14 -18.77
N ASP A 309 7.06 24.85 -17.54
CA ASP A 309 7.48 25.91 -16.61
C ASP A 309 8.89 25.69 -16.02
N GLU A 310 9.82 26.57 -16.38
CA GLU A 310 11.18 26.60 -15.82
C GLU A 310 11.25 27.33 -14.47
N ALA A 311 10.28 28.19 -14.15
CA ALA A 311 10.29 28.99 -12.92
C ALA A 311 9.84 28.17 -11.71
N ASN A 312 8.88 27.27 -11.89
CA ASN A 312 8.36 26.39 -10.84
C ASN A 312 8.21 24.95 -11.33
N PRO A 313 9.32 24.27 -11.68
CA PRO A 313 9.25 22.96 -12.32
C PRO A 313 8.71 21.86 -11.39
N ALA A 314 8.24 20.77 -12.00
CA ALA A 314 7.92 19.54 -11.27
C ALA A 314 9.15 18.94 -10.60
N SER A 315 8.95 18.13 -9.56
CA SER A 315 10.01 17.44 -8.82
C SER A 315 9.83 15.93 -8.81
N LEU A 316 10.94 15.19 -8.74
CA LEU A 316 10.94 13.73 -8.66
C LEU A 316 11.72 13.25 -7.43
N VAL A 317 11.07 12.43 -6.60
CA VAL A 317 11.66 11.71 -5.48
C VAL A 317 11.48 10.21 -5.67
N ILE A 318 12.58 9.46 -5.61
CA ILE A 318 12.60 8.00 -5.54
C ILE A 318 13.29 7.61 -4.24
N ARG A 319 12.61 6.87 -3.36
CA ARG A 319 13.21 6.40 -2.10
C ARG A 319 12.86 4.96 -1.75
N ASN A 320 13.75 4.27 -1.03
CA ASN A 320 13.50 2.90 -0.55
C ASN A 320 13.01 1.94 -1.63
N SER A 321 13.44 2.11 -2.88
CA SER A 321 12.85 1.43 -4.03
C SER A 321 13.86 0.60 -4.80
N THR A 322 13.40 -0.47 -5.44
CA THR A 322 14.21 -1.32 -6.30
C THR A 322 13.76 -1.22 -7.75
N ILE A 323 14.67 -0.78 -8.62
CA ILE A 323 14.49 -0.65 -10.07
C ILE A 323 15.43 -1.65 -10.73
N ALA A 324 14.91 -2.81 -11.16
CA ALA A 324 15.73 -3.96 -11.52
C ALA A 324 15.42 -4.58 -12.89
N ASN A 325 16.44 -5.01 -13.64
CA ASN A 325 16.30 -5.77 -14.89
C ASN A 325 15.40 -5.14 -15.95
N ASN A 326 15.18 -3.84 -15.89
CA ASN A 326 14.39 -3.18 -16.89
C ASN A 326 15.21 -3.05 -18.17
N ILE A 327 14.54 -3.10 -19.31
CA ILE A 327 15.18 -3.12 -20.63
C ILE A 327 14.71 -1.93 -21.44
N SER A 328 15.66 -1.21 -22.03
CA SER A 328 15.37 -0.18 -23.01
C SER A 328 16.22 -0.38 -24.25
N PRO A 329 15.67 -0.37 -25.48
CA PRO A 329 16.51 -0.33 -26.65
C PRO A 329 17.22 1.02 -26.77
N SER A 330 16.68 2.15 -26.29
CA SER A 330 17.26 3.48 -26.54
C SER A 330 18.02 4.08 -25.36
N GLN A 331 17.38 4.39 -24.23
CA GLN A 331 17.96 5.20 -23.15
C GLN A 331 17.39 4.87 -21.77
N GLY A 332 18.26 4.86 -20.74
CA GLY A 332 17.84 4.88 -19.33
C GLY A 332 16.96 3.70 -18.98
N ALA A 333 17.49 2.48 -19.00
CA ALA A 333 16.65 1.30 -18.87
C ALA A 333 15.96 1.23 -17.51
N GLY A 334 16.56 1.73 -16.43
CA GLY A 334 15.89 1.88 -15.13
C GLY A 334 15.03 3.14 -15.07
N LEU A 335 15.66 4.31 -15.24
CA LEU A 335 15.04 5.63 -15.22
C LEU A 335 15.52 6.47 -16.39
N TRP A 336 14.59 7.04 -17.13
CA TRP A 336 14.82 8.18 -18.01
C TRP A 336 14.06 9.39 -17.45
N THR A 337 14.69 10.54 -17.34
CA THR A 337 13.99 11.73 -16.86
C THR A 337 14.53 13.04 -17.40
N ASP A 338 13.66 13.99 -17.69
CA ASP A 338 13.99 15.39 -17.98
C ASP A 338 13.34 16.37 -16.97
N VAL A 339 13.00 15.87 -15.77
CA VAL A 339 12.42 16.67 -14.70
C VAL A 339 13.35 17.84 -14.34
N LYS A 340 12.80 19.05 -14.47
CA LYS A 340 13.54 20.31 -14.37
C LYS A 340 13.74 20.80 -12.93
N GLY A 341 12.96 20.30 -11.96
CA GLY A 341 13.07 20.68 -10.55
C GLY A 341 14.11 19.91 -9.76
N GLY A 342 14.86 19.03 -10.42
CA GLY A 342 15.84 18.16 -9.80
C GLY A 342 15.27 16.81 -9.43
N VAL A 343 16.18 15.87 -9.24
CA VAL A 343 15.88 14.45 -8.97
C VAL A 343 16.54 14.06 -7.66
N THR A 344 15.77 13.47 -6.76
CA THR A 344 16.28 12.89 -5.50
C THR A 344 16.13 11.38 -5.55
N ILE A 345 17.24 10.66 -5.42
CA ILE A 345 17.26 9.20 -5.26
C ILE A 345 17.89 8.90 -3.90
N LYS A 346 17.15 8.21 -3.03
CA LYS A 346 17.60 7.90 -1.66
C LYS A 346 17.37 6.43 -1.34
N ASP A 347 18.29 5.78 -0.62
CA ASP A 347 18.06 4.45 -0.04
C ASP A 347 17.55 3.41 -1.07
N SER A 348 17.97 3.54 -2.33
CA SER A 348 17.38 2.81 -3.46
C SER A 348 18.39 1.96 -4.20
N THR A 349 17.89 0.94 -4.90
CA THR A 349 18.72 0.00 -5.66
C THR A 349 18.35 0.04 -7.14
N PHE A 350 19.35 0.24 -7.99
CA PHE A 350 19.25 0.09 -9.43
C PHE A 350 20.14 -1.09 -9.86
N SER A 351 19.54 -2.22 -10.21
CA SER A 351 20.27 -3.46 -10.49
C SER A 351 19.95 -4.03 -11.87
N GLY A 352 20.97 -4.44 -12.62
CA GLY A 352 20.76 -5.25 -13.83
C GLY A 352 19.99 -4.55 -14.97
N ASN A 353 19.81 -3.23 -14.94
CA ASN A 353 19.08 -2.51 -16.00
C ASN A 353 19.94 -2.44 -17.28
N ARG A 354 19.32 -2.68 -18.45
CA ARG A 354 20.06 -2.87 -19.71
C ARG A 354 19.55 -2.02 -20.85
N VAL A 355 20.45 -1.22 -21.42
CA VAL A 355 20.26 -0.60 -22.75
C VAL A 355 20.88 -1.50 -23.82
N THR A 356 20.08 -1.94 -24.80
CA THR A 356 20.48 -3.06 -25.69
C THR A 356 20.55 -2.75 -27.19
N ASN A 357 20.05 -1.62 -27.68
CA ASN A 357 20.11 -1.29 -29.11
C ASN A 357 19.97 0.22 -29.38
N SER A 358 20.90 1.02 -28.86
CA SER A 358 20.70 2.47 -28.77
C SER A 358 20.60 3.20 -30.11
N SER A 359 20.88 2.54 -31.24
CA SER A 359 21.12 3.14 -32.58
C SER A 359 22.16 4.27 -32.50
N LYS A 360 22.84 4.69 -33.58
CA LYS A 360 24.04 5.58 -33.47
C LYS A 360 23.80 7.00 -32.89
N ASN A 361 22.60 7.33 -32.41
CA ASN A 361 22.24 8.65 -31.88
C ASN A 361 22.12 8.65 -30.34
N GLY A 362 22.75 9.64 -29.69
CA GLY A 362 22.28 10.32 -28.47
C GLY A 362 22.22 9.55 -27.14
N GLN A 363 22.95 10.08 -26.15
CA GLN A 363 22.61 10.07 -24.71
C GLN A 363 22.27 8.71 -24.08
N ILE A 364 23.23 7.93 -23.58
CA ILE A 364 22.88 6.65 -22.94
C ILE A 364 23.60 6.39 -21.62
N GLY A 365 22.81 6.02 -20.62
CA GLY A 365 23.19 5.47 -19.32
C GLY A 365 22.42 4.17 -19.10
N GLY A 366 23.08 3.14 -18.56
CA GLY A 366 22.49 1.81 -18.39
C GLY A 366 21.33 1.76 -17.40
N ALA A 367 21.45 2.49 -16.28
CA ALA A 367 20.41 2.61 -15.27
C ALA A 367 19.62 3.91 -15.40
N VAL A 368 20.32 5.06 -15.38
CA VAL A 368 19.70 6.38 -15.23
C VAL A 368 20.15 7.32 -16.32
N VAL A 369 19.20 8.08 -16.87
CA VAL A 369 19.44 9.20 -17.79
C VAL A 369 18.81 10.46 -17.21
N LEU A 370 19.64 11.46 -16.92
CA LEU A 370 19.26 12.81 -16.51
C LEU A 370 19.34 13.75 -17.73
N ASN A 371 18.21 13.98 -18.37
CA ASN A 371 18.06 14.62 -19.67
C ASN A 371 17.44 16.03 -19.63
N TYR A 372 17.63 16.78 -18.55
CA TYR A 372 17.13 18.15 -18.43
C TYR A 372 18.19 19.18 -18.83
N LYS A 373 17.76 20.28 -19.49
CA LYS A 373 18.66 21.33 -20.01
C LYS A 373 19.02 22.41 -18.99
N THR A 374 18.19 22.60 -17.96
CA THR A 374 18.37 23.65 -16.95
C THR A 374 19.11 23.09 -15.74
N PRO A 375 20.15 23.75 -15.19
CA PRO A 375 20.92 23.19 -14.09
C PRO A 375 20.09 23.08 -12.79
N ALA A 376 19.43 21.94 -12.57
CA ALA A 376 18.73 21.63 -11.33
C ALA A 376 19.63 20.86 -10.36
N LYS A 377 19.50 21.13 -9.06
CA LYS A 377 20.21 20.37 -8.02
C LYS A 377 19.56 18.99 -7.89
N SER A 378 20.35 17.96 -8.11
CA SER A 378 19.92 16.56 -7.98
C SER A 378 20.79 15.86 -6.94
N THR A 379 20.22 14.91 -6.22
CA THR A 379 20.93 14.16 -5.18
C THR A 379 20.74 12.67 -5.32
N ILE A 380 21.81 11.92 -5.09
CA ILE A 380 21.79 10.46 -4.96
C ILE A 380 22.47 10.11 -3.65
N THR A 381 21.73 9.52 -2.72
CA THR A 381 22.22 9.26 -1.36
C THR A 381 21.93 7.82 -0.96
N ASN A 382 22.90 7.17 -0.30
CA ASN A 382 22.77 5.83 0.28
C ASN A 382 22.15 4.80 -0.70
N SER A 383 22.54 4.87 -1.97
CA SER A 383 21.92 4.07 -3.02
C SER A 383 22.94 3.12 -3.66
N THR A 384 22.44 1.99 -4.18
CA THR A 384 23.27 0.95 -4.77
C THR A 384 22.97 0.81 -6.26
N PHE A 385 24.00 0.92 -7.09
CA PHE A 385 23.91 0.75 -8.53
C PHE A 385 24.82 -0.40 -8.96
N VAL A 386 24.22 -1.50 -9.40
CA VAL A 386 24.96 -2.74 -9.64
C VAL A 386 24.59 -3.42 -10.95
N ASN A 387 25.59 -3.91 -11.67
CA ASN A 387 25.40 -4.71 -12.89
C ASN A 387 24.53 -4.05 -13.98
N ASN A 388 24.46 -2.72 -14.02
CA ASN A 388 23.77 -2.02 -15.09
C ASN A 388 24.63 -2.01 -16.35
N TYR A 389 23.97 -2.03 -17.51
CA TYR A 389 24.63 -2.19 -18.80
C TYR A 389 24.11 -1.17 -19.81
N SER A 390 25.03 -0.57 -20.54
CA SER A 390 24.73 0.23 -21.72
C SER A 390 25.61 -0.19 -22.87
N ASP A 391 25.00 -0.42 -24.03
CA ASP A 391 25.66 -0.91 -25.24
C ASP A 391 26.65 0.08 -25.89
N ARG A 392 26.75 1.33 -25.41
CA ARG A 392 27.70 2.32 -25.95
C ARG A 392 28.30 3.31 -24.94
N GLN A 393 27.55 4.06 -24.11
CA GLN A 393 28.09 5.04 -23.15
C GLN A 393 27.60 4.80 -21.73
N ALA A 394 28.41 5.19 -20.75
CA ALA A 394 28.11 5.20 -19.31
C ALA A 394 27.32 3.98 -18.83
N GLY A 395 28.03 3.00 -18.26
CA GLY A 395 27.40 1.74 -17.83
C GLY A 395 26.28 1.93 -16.81
N ASN A 396 26.22 3.09 -16.15
CA ASN A 396 25.23 3.39 -15.12
C ASN A 396 24.44 4.69 -15.36
N ILE A 397 25.02 5.86 -15.09
CA ILE A 397 24.33 7.16 -15.13
C ILE A 397 24.85 7.99 -16.29
N TRP A 398 23.92 8.53 -17.07
CA TRP A 398 24.22 9.53 -18.08
C TRP A 398 23.54 10.86 -17.75
N ILE A 399 24.26 11.96 -17.99
CA ILE A 399 23.83 13.33 -17.71
C ILE A 399 23.96 14.19 -18.97
N ALA A 400 22.98 15.06 -19.22
CA ALA A 400 22.89 15.86 -20.46
C ALA A 400 23.89 16.99 -20.66
N GLY A 401 24.68 17.31 -19.65
CA GLY A 401 25.74 18.30 -19.79
C GLY A 401 26.64 18.35 -18.57
N GLU A 402 27.82 18.95 -18.77
CA GLU A 402 28.80 19.12 -17.69
C GLU A 402 28.25 20.02 -16.56
N ALA A 403 27.46 21.05 -16.90
CA ALA A 403 26.83 21.93 -15.93
C ALA A 403 25.86 21.18 -15.00
N GLN A 404 25.08 20.25 -15.55
CA GLN A 404 24.21 19.35 -14.78
C GLN A 404 25.02 18.40 -13.91
N GLY A 405 26.17 17.91 -14.42
CA GLY A 405 27.10 17.09 -13.65
C GLY A 405 27.57 17.78 -12.37
N LYS A 406 27.90 19.08 -12.43
CA LYS A 406 28.31 19.90 -11.26
C LYS A 406 27.18 20.03 -10.22
N ASN A 407 25.93 19.95 -10.65
CA ASN A 407 24.75 20.05 -9.78
C ASN A 407 24.21 18.71 -9.30
N LEU A 408 24.83 17.60 -9.71
CA LEU A 408 24.56 16.29 -9.14
C LEU A 408 25.51 16.04 -7.97
N THR A 409 24.95 15.89 -6.77
CA THR A 409 25.69 15.43 -5.59
C THR A 409 25.37 13.97 -5.33
N ILE A 410 26.41 13.13 -5.28
CA ILE A 410 26.28 11.72 -4.91
C ILE A 410 26.94 11.52 -3.55
N SER A 411 26.30 10.83 -2.61
CA SER A 411 26.89 10.53 -1.29
C SER A 411 26.50 9.14 -0.78
N LYS A 412 27.35 8.54 0.05
CA LYS A 412 27.13 7.24 0.72
C LYS A 412 26.71 6.09 -0.22
N SER A 413 26.99 6.18 -1.51
CA SER A 413 26.44 5.30 -2.54
C SER A 413 27.48 4.32 -3.08
N LYS A 414 27.01 3.18 -3.57
CA LYS A 414 27.84 2.05 -4.03
C LYS A 414 27.63 1.77 -5.50
N PHE A 415 28.73 1.62 -6.24
CA PHE A 415 28.71 1.34 -7.67
C PHE A 415 29.57 0.10 -7.97
N ALA A 416 28.97 -0.96 -8.52
CA ALA A 416 29.68 -2.21 -8.80
C ALA A 416 29.27 -2.86 -10.12
N GLY A 417 30.25 -3.30 -10.93
CA GLY A 417 29.98 -4.13 -12.11
C GLY A 417 29.14 -3.49 -13.21
N ASN A 418 29.02 -2.16 -13.22
CA ASN A 418 28.31 -1.43 -14.27
C ASN A 418 29.20 -1.29 -15.52
N ARG A 419 28.71 -1.62 -16.73
CA ARG A 419 29.57 -1.83 -17.92
C ARG A 419 29.09 -1.11 -19.17
N SER A 420 30.07 -0.69 -20.00
CA SER A 420 29.84 -0.15 -21.34
C SER A 420 31.06 -0.38 -22.27
N PRO A 421 30.88 -0.67 -23.58
CA PRO A 421 31.97 -1.08 -24.46
C PRO A 421 32.84 0.04 -25.05
N GLN A 422 32.44 1.33 -25.00
CA GLN A 422 33.13 2.40 -25.75
C GLN A 422 34.51 2.82 -25.23
N PHE A 423 34.91 2.54 -23.99
CA PHE A 423 36.23 3.01 -23.49
C PHE A 423 37.31 1.92 -23.43
N ASN A 424 37.51 1.20 -24.53
CA ASN A 424 38.65 0.29 -24.76
C ASN A 424 38.90 -0.77 -23.67
N GLY A 425 37.89 -1.61 -23.42
CA GLY A 425 38.00 -2.78 -22.55
C GLY A 425 37.44 -2.55 -21.15
N GLU A 426 36.19 -2.99 -20.93
CA GLU A 426 35.53 -3.10 -19.61
C GLU A 426 35.68 -1.91 -18.66
N SER A 427 35.69 -0.69 -19.18
CA SER A 427 35.76 0.52 -18.36
C SER A 427 34.44 0.75 -17.62
N GLU A 428 34.49 0.71 -16.29
CA GLU A 428 33.38 0.94 -15.35
C GLU A 428 33.03 2.44 -15.25
N ARG A 429 32.90 3.19 -16.36
CA ARG A 429 32.57 4.62 -16.27
C ARG A 429 31.14 4.79 -15.76
N THR A 430 31.02 4.99 -14.45
CA THR A 430 29.77 5.07 -13.70
C THR A 430 28.95 6.26 -14.14
N VAL A 431 29.61 7.41 -14.36
CA VAL A 431 28.96 8.64 -14.81
C VAL A 431 29.74 9.26 -15.98
N ASN A 432 29.05 9.77 -16.98
CA ASN A 432 29.68 10.37 -18.16
C ASN A 432 30.39 11.71 -17.86
N PHE A 433 29.99 12.46 -16.84
CA PHE A 433 30.66 13.70 -16.40
C PHE A 433 31.18 13.58 -14.97
N LYS A 434 32.12 14.47 -14.60
CA LYS A 434 32.50 14.63 -13.20
C LYS A 434 31.33 15.20 -12.40
N VAL A 435 31.08 14.63 -11.23
CA VAL A 435 29.99 15.02 -10.33
C VAL A 435 30.54 15.37 -8.95
N THR A 436 29.72 16.07 -8.17
CA THR A 436 30.08 16.45 -6.80
C THR A 436 30.00 15.23 -5.89
N ASP A 437 31.10 14.91 -5.23
CA ASP A 437 31.14 13.90 -4.18
C ASP A 437 30.73 14.53 -2.84
N GLY A 438 29.61 14.09 -2.29
CA GLY A 438 29.13 14.45 -0.95
C GLY A 438 29.71 13.58 0.17
N GLY A 439 30.62 12.65 -0.14
CA GLY A 439 31.32 11.81 0.82
C GLY A 439 30.72 10.41 0.99
N GLY A 440 31.56 9.44 1.37
CA GLY A 440 31.16 8.07 1.70
C GLY A 440 30.84 7.17 0.51
N ASN A 441 31.12 7.60 -0.72
CA ASN A 441 30.88 6.80 -1.92
C ASN A 441 31.96 5.72 -2.10
N ILE A 442 31.55 4.56 -2.61
CA ILE A 442 32.45 3.46 -2.97
C ILE A 442 32.19 3.05 -4.41
N VAL A 443 33.23 3.11 -5.24
CA VAL A 443 33.16 2.79 -6.67
C VAL A 443 34.09 1.62 -6.96
N GLN A 444 33.55 0.54 -7.50
CA GLN A 444 34.37 -0.51 -8.10
C GLN A 444 35.05 0.05 -9.35
N ASN A 445 36.38 -0.02 -9.39
CA ASN A 445 37.21 0.57 -10.43
C ASN A 445 38.43 -0.31 -10.71
N LYS A 446 38.24 -1.38 -11.48
CA LYS A 446 39.25 -2.42 -11.75
C LYS A 446 40.49 -1.93 -12.49
N ASN A 447 40.37 -0.86 -13.28
CA ASN A 447 41.43 -0.39 -14.17
C ASN A 447 41.84 1.08 -13.89
N GLY A 448 41.37 1.67 -12.79
CA GLY A 448 41.59 3.09 -12.48
C GLY A 448 40.94 4.08 -13.47
N ALA A 449 40.06 3.60 -14.35
CA ALA A 449 39.48 4.38 -15.44
C ALA A 449 38.33 5.30 -15.01
N ASP A 450 37.62 4.97 -13.92
CA ASP A 450 36.54 5.83 -13.42
C ASP A 450 37.07 6.88 -12.44
N THR A 451 36.94 8.16 -12.80
CA THR A 451 37.25 9.32 -11.95
C THR A 451 36.07 10.29 -11.85
N SER A 452 34.87 9.80 -12.21
CA SER A 452 33.67 10.62 -12.33
C SER A 452 33.18 11.14 -10.97
N ILE A 453 33.43 10.40 -9.89
CA ILE A 453 33.15 10.80 -8.51
C ILE A 453 34.49 11.03 -7.80
N ALA A 454 35.02 12.25 -7.89
CA ALA A 454 36.44 12.53 -7.66
C ALA A 454 36.96 12.21 -6.23
N GLY A 455 36.10 12.23 -5.21
CA GLY A 455 36.45 11.91 -3.82
C GLY A 455 36.06 10.50 -3.36
N ALA A 456 35.48 9.68 -4.23
CA ALA A 456 35.01 8.35 -3.84
C ALA A 456 36.16 7.41 -3.46
N LYS A 457 35.86 6.44 -2.59
CA LYS A 457 36.75 5.31 -2.33
C LYS A 457 36.70 4.34 -3.52
N PHE A 458 37.80 4.23 -4.25
CA PHE A 458 37.95 3.26 -5.34
C PHE A 458 38.44 1.91 -4.82
N VAL A 459 37.81 0.82 -5.26
CA VAL A 459 38.19 -0.56 -4.92
C VAL A 459 38.18 -1.43 -6.18
N GLU A 460 39.08 -2.41 -6.29
CA GLU A 460 39.08 -3.32 -7.45
C GLU A 460 37.87 -4.25 -7.46
N ASN A 461 37.48 -4.74 -6.28
CA ASN A 461 36.34 -5.62 -6.11
C ASN A 461 35.48 -5.10 -4.96
N LEU A 462 34.22 -4.77 -5.26
CA LEU A 462 33.24 -4.41 -4.26
C LEU A 462 32.32 -5.60 -4.03
N GLN A 463 32.52 -6.31 -2.90
CA GLN A 463 31.55 -7.31 -2.47
C GLN A 463 30.31 -6.60 -1.93
N LEU A 464 29.19 -6.86 -2.60
CA LEU A 464 27.88 -6.46 -2.11
C LEU A 464 27.20 -7.71 -1.55
N ASN A 465 26.48 -7.56 -0.44
CA ASN A 465 25.47 -8.56 -0.06
C ASN A 465 24.59 -8.82 -1.29
N PRO A 466 24.05 -10.04 -1.48
CA PRO A 466 23.25 -10.38 -2.66
C PRO A 466 22.25 -9.27 -2.95
N VAL A 467 22.59 -8.43 -3.93
CA VAL A 467 21.70 -7.37 -4.35
C VAL A 467 20.67 -8.10 -5.15
N PRO A 468 19.40 -8.07 -4.74
CA PRO A 468 18.43 -8.92 -5.36
C PRO A 468 18.36 -8.63 -6.86
N GLN A 469 18.80 -9.60 -7.66
CA GLN A 469 18.90 -9.45 -9.10
C GLN A 469 17.50 -9.27 -9.70
N ASN A 470 16.46 -9.74 -9.00
CA ASN A 470 15.05 -9.57 -9.34
C ASN A 470 14.29 -8.71 -8.32
N GLY A 471 14.98 -7.83 -7.57
CA GLY A 471 14.43 -7.21 -6.36
C GLY A 471 14.30 -8.21 -5.20
N GLY A 472 14.47 -7.75 -3.97
CA GLY A 472 14.32 -8.63 -2.79
C GLY A 472 12.91 -9.18 -2.83
N ASP A 473 12.64 -10.28 -2.13
CA ASP A 473 11.25 -10.68 -1.93
C ASP A 473 10.58 -9.65 -1.03
N PHE A 474 10.15 -8.55 -1.63
CA PHE A 474 9.09 -7.71 -1.14
C PHE A 474 7.81 -8.43 -1.56
N GLY A 475 7.36 -9.38 -0.74
CA GLY A 475 6.05 -10.02 -0.80
C GLY A 475 5.52 -10.28 -2.21
N SER A 476 6.09 -11.26 -2.90
CA SER A 476 5.60 -11.68 -4.22
C SER A 476 4.28 -12.47 -4.16
N ASN A 477 3.15 -11.86 -3.78
CA ASN A 477 1.85 -12.22 -4.40
C ASN A 477 0.69 -11.25 -4.13
N PRO A 478 0.48 -10.26 -5.01
CA PRO A 478 -0.87 -9.75 -5.24
C PRO A 478 -1.37 -10.17 -6.62
N GLY A 479 -2.47 -10.92 -6.63
CA GLY A 479 -3.26 -11.23 -7.82
C GLY A 479 -2.92 -12.54 -8.54
N SER A 480 -3.46 -13.65 -8.05
CA SER A 480 -3.64 -14.84 -8.89
C SER A 480 -4.63 -14.51 -10.03
N LYS A 481 -4.12 -14.56 -11.27
CA LYS A 481 -4.93 -14.43 -12.49
C LYS A 481 -5.77 -15.71 -12.73
N PRO A 482 -7.08 -15.62 -13.02
CA PRO A 482 -7.90 -16.76 -13.43
C PRO A 482 -7.62 -17.18 -14.89
N PRO A 483 -7.69 -18.47 -15.24
CA PRO A 483 -7.44 -18.94 -16.61
C PRO A 483 -8.64 -18.72 -17.54
N LEU A 484 -8.36 -18.47 -18.82
CA LEU A 484 -9.32 -18.70 -19.91
C LEU A 484 -8.65 -19.56 -20.98
N ASP A 485 -9.30 -20.68 -21.27
CA ASP A 485 -8.92 -21.69 -22.24
C ASP A 485 -8.79 -21.14 -23.66
N THR A 486 -7.85 -21.67 -24.46
CA THR A 486 -8.17 -22.63 -25.54
C THR A 486 -6.94 -23.04 -26.39
N VAL A 487 -6.85 -24.35 -26.63
CA VAL A 487 -6.41 -25.09 -27.84
C VAL A 487 -4.97 -24.92 -28.37
N ASN A 488 -4.22 -26.03 -28.27
CA ASN A 488 -2.95 -26.33 -28.96
C ASN A 488 -3.23 -26.95 -30.36
N PRO A 489 -2.30 -26.90 -31.36
CA PRO A 489 -1.28 -27.96 -31.43
C PRO A 489 0.13 -27.51 -31.92
N GLU A 490 1.16 -28.17 -31.39
CA GLU A 490 2.56 -28.17 -31.85
C GLU A 490 2.78 -28.94 -33.17
N PRO A 491 4.02 -28.91 -33.70
CA PRO A 491 4.69 -30.19 -33.97
C PRO A 491 6.14 -30.31 -33.42
N LYS A 492 6.42 -31.53 -32.94
CA LYS A 492 7.67 -32.09 -32.36
C LYS A 492 8.83 -32.27 -33.36
N PRO A 493 10.01 -32.71 -32.87
CA PRO A 493 10.41 -34.12 -33.11
C PRO A 493 10.95 -34.82 -31.83
N ILE A 494 10.36 -35.96 -31.40
CA ILE A 494 10.79 -37.38 -31.55
C ILE A 494 12.10 -37.74 -30.83
N THR A 495 11.98 -38.54 -29.75
CA THR A 495 12.57 -39.89 -29.57
C THR A 495 11.91 -40.63 -28.38
N THR A 496 11.53 -41.90 -28.60
CA THR A 496 10.93 -42.90 -27.68
C THR A 496 12.00 -43.94 -27.25
N PRO A 497 11.69 -45.01 -26.49
CA PRO A 497 10.87 -45.16 -25.27
C PRO A 497 11.50 -46.13 -24.21
N THR A 498 10.98 -46.18 -22.97
CA THR A 498 10.83 -47.45 -22.23
C THR A 498 9.63 -47.41 -21.30
N LYS A 499 8.84 -48.48 -21.34
CA LYS A 499 7.61 -48.77 -20.57
C LYS A 499 7.94 -49.29 -19.17
N GLU A 500 7.12 -48.93 -18.18
CA GLU A 500 6.65 -49.86 -17.14
C GLU A 500 5.23 -49.49 -16.66
N ASN A 501 4.47 -50.52 -16.28
CA ASN A 501 3.02 -50.58 -16.03
C ASN A 501 2.69 -50.26 -14.54
N PRO A 502 1.44 -49.94 -14.16
CA PRO A 502 1.09 -49.24 -12.93
C PRO A 502 0.79 -50.20 -11.76
N SER A 503 1.09 -49.74 -10.54
CA SER A 503 0.53 -50.30 -9.29
C SER A 503 -0.09 -49.19 -8.45
N ASN A 504 -1.43 -49.23 -8.39
CA ASN A 504 -2.39 -48.77 -7.38
C ASN A 504 -1.99 -47.64 -6.38
N PRO A 505 -2.73 -46.52 -6.30
CA PRO A 505 -2.48 -45.48 -5.31
C PRO A 505 -2.92 -45.90 -3.90
N LYS A 506 -2.05 -45.68 -2.92
CA LYS A 506 -2.38 -45.64 -1.49
C LYS A 506 -3.10 -44.30 -1.23
N SER A 507 -4.30 -44.36 -0.69
CA SER A 507 -5.14 -43.20 -0.38
C SER A 507 -4.50 -42.24 0.62
N GLU A 508 -4.27 -40.99 0.22
CA GLU A 508 -4.03 -39.86 1.13
C GLU A 508 -5.37 -39.32 1.68
N PRO A 509 -5.39 -38.84 2.94
CA PRO A 509 -6.61 -38.36 3.59
C PRO A 509 -7.09 -37.03 2.98
N ILE A 510 -8.40 -36.92 2.78
CA ILE A 510 -9.09 -35.71 2.29
C ILE A 510 -9.05 -34.65 3.39
N LEU A 511 -8.58 -33.45 3.07
CA LEU A 511 -8.52 -32.28 3.95
C LEU A 511 -9.59 -31.26 3.56
N THR A 512 -10.32 -30.72 4.54
CA THR A 512 -11.34 -29.68 4.40
C THR A 512 -10.72 -28.26 4.38
N PRO A 513 -11.44 -27.23 3.86
CA PRO A 513 -10.91 -25.89 3.67
C PRO A 513 -10.91 -25.05 4.96
N VAL A 514 -9.72 -24.59 5.34
CA VAL A 514 -9.41 -23.76 6.53
C VAL A 514 -10.19 -22.44 6.60
N LYS A 515 -10.78 -22.16 7.76
CA LYS A 515 -11.26 -20.84 8.20
C LYS A 515 -10.09 -19.84 8.31
N ASN A 516 -10.15 -18.71 7.61
CA ASN A 516 -9.06 -17.73 7.37
C ASN A 516 -8.47 -16.98 8.59
N GLU A 517 -8.65 -17.44 9.82
CA GLU A 517 -8.15 -16.74 11.02
C GLU A 517 -6.79 -17.30 11.49
N PRO A 518 -5.80 -16.45 11.86
CA PRO A 518 -4.59 -16.90 12.54
C PRO A 518 -4.92 -17.63 13.84
N LEU A 519 -4.31 -18.81 14.03
CA LEU A 519 -4.44 -19.55 15.28
C LEU A 519 -3.27 -19.21 16.19
N ARG A 520 -3.54 -18.43 17.23
CA ARG A 520 -2.57 -18.14 18.29
C ARG A 520 -2.74 -19.08 19.46
N TYR A 521 -1.62 -19.58 19.95
CA TYR A 521 -1.51 -20.37 21.17
C TYR A 521 -0.63 -19.60 22.14
N GLU A 522 -1.19 -19.22 23.29
CA GLU A 522 -0.40 -18.65 24.37
C GLU A 522 0.57 -19.71 24.89
N ALA A 523 1.82 -19.33 25.10
CA ALA A 523 2.90 -20.26 25.41
C ALA A 523 2.66 -20.94 26.76
N GLU A 524 2.04 -20.23 27.71
CA GLU A 524 1.67 -20.72 29.04
C GLU A 524 0.53 -21.75 29.04
N GLU A 525 -0.20 -21.90 27.94
CA GLU A 525 -1.27 -22.90 27.79
C GLU A 525 -0.78 -24.20 27.15
N LEU A 526 0.50 -24.26 26.76
CA LEU A 526 1.12 -25.44 26.15
C LEU A 526 1.59 -26.46 27.20
N THR A 527 1.92 -27.67 26.75
CA THR A 527 2.55 -28.68 27.62
C THR A 527 4.01 -28.30 27.86
N LEU A 528 4.31 -27.84 29.08
CA LEU A 528 5.63 -27.35 29.46
C LEU A 528 6.50 -28.48 30.02
N ASN A 529 7.76 -28.52 29.57
CA ASN A 529 8.82 -29.35 30.14
C ASN A 529 10.06 -28.48 30.33
N GLY A 530 10.49 -28.29 31.57
CA GLY A 530 11.61 -27.40 31.93
C GLY A 530 11.22 -25.91 32.03
N TYR A 531 10.18 -25.47 31.33
CA TYR A 531 9.59 -24.14 31.48
C TYR A 531 8.62 -24.04 32.66
N GLN A 532 8.49 -22.84 33.24
CA GLN A 532 7.39 -22.47 34.12
C GLN A 532 6.67 -21.21 33.63
N VAL A 533 5.43 -21.01 34.07
CA VAL A 533 4.67 -19.79 33.78
C VAL A 533 5.14 -18.68 34.72
N GLU A 534 5.55 -17.55 34.15
CA GLU A 534 5.92 -16.33 34.86
C GLU A 534 4.83 -15.27 34.64
N THR A 535 4.42 -14.58 35.70
CA THR A 535 3.40 -13.53 35.64
C THR A 535 4.01 -12.19 36.02
N VAL A 536 4.07 -11.26 35.08
CA VAL A 536 4.62 -9.92 35.26
C VAL A 536 3.59 -8.90 34.79
N LYS A 537 3.02 -8.13 35.72
CA LYS A 537 2.07 -7.07 35.39
C LYS A 537 2.77 -6.00 34.55
N GLY A 538 2.18 -5.66 33.41
CA GLY A 538 2.74 -4.68 32.48
C GLY A 538 3.86 -5.21 31.59
N SER A 539 4.05 -6.53 31.47
CA SER A 539 4.99 -7.13 30.51
C SER A 539 4.61 -6.89 29.05
N GLY A 540 3.34 -6.57 28.78
CA GLY A 540 2.77 -6.54 27.43
C GLY A 540 2.25 -7.89 26.96
N ALA A 541 2.45 -8.98 27.72
CA ALA A 541 1.82 -10.29 27.47
C ALA A 541 0.32 -10.30 27.74
N SER A 542 -0.40 -11.23 27.10
CA SER A 542 -1.83 -11.47 27.37
C SER A 542 -2.01 -11.89 28.83
N GLY A 543 -2.81 -11.14 29.60
CA GLY A 543 -2.94 -11.36 31.05
C GLY A 543 -1.65 -11.19 31.86
N GLY A 544 -0.59 -10.63 31.27
CA GLY A 544 0.73 -10.49 31.88
C GLY A 544 1.47 -11.81 32.10
N LYS A 545 1.11 -12.89 31.38
CA LYS A 545 1.67 -14.24 31.56
C LYS A 545 2.51 -14.65 30.35
N HIS A 546 3.61 -15.35 30.60
CA HIS A 546 4.48 -15.91 29.56
C HIS A 546 5.25 -17.11 30.15
N ILE A 547 5.98 -17.87 29.34
CA ILE A 547 6.84 -18.96 29.83
C ILE A 547 8.28 -18.49 30.00
N SER A 548 8.96 -19.01 31.02
CA SER A 548 10.30 -18.57 31.41
C SER A 548 11.13 -19.72 31.99
N LEU A 549 12.44 -19.72 31.70
CA LEU A 549 13.40 -20.58 32.39
C LEU A 549 13.86 -19.98 33.72
N LYS A 550 13.50 -18.71 34.00
CA LYS A 550 13.89 -18.02 35.23
C LYS A 550 13.36 -18.79 36.43
N GLY A 551 14.23 -19.12 37.39
CA GLY A 551 13.85 -19.83 38.61
C GLY A 551 13.62 -21.34 38.42
N THR A 552 13.91 -21.89 37.24
CA THR A 552 13.91 -23.33 36.99
C THR A 552 15.32 -23.91 37.19
N ASN A 553 15.43 -25.21 37.47
CA ASN A 553 16.72 -25.92 37.56
C ASN A 553 17.25 -26.39 36.20
N GLN A 554 16.72 -25.87 35.09
CA GLN A 554 17.04 -26.28 33.72
C GLN A 554 17.55 -25.06 32.93
N ASN A 555 18.59 -25.24 32.13
CA ASN A 555 19.06 -24.21 31.18
C ASN A 555 18.39 -24.33 29.80
N GLN A 556 17.54 -25.35 29.63
CA GLN A 556 16.76 -25.59 28.43
C GLN A 556 15.34 -25.97 28.82
N GLY A 557 14.37 -25.50 28.05
CA GLY A 557 12.97 -25.85 28.23
C GLY A 557 12.30 -26.06 26.90
N SER A 558 11.15 -26.72 26.94
CA SER A 558 10.29 -26.81 25.78
C SER A 558 8.82 -26.69 26.11
N ALA A 559 8.09 -26.05 25.20
CA ALA A 559 6.64 -25.94 25.22
C ALA A 559 6.11 -26.66 23.98
N THR A 560 5.30 -27.70 24.21
CA THR A 560 4.77 -28.56 23.15
C THR A 560 3.27 -28.35 23.04
N GLY A 561 2.81 -28.12 21.82
CA GLY A 561 1.40 -28.01 21.49
C GLY A 561 1.00 -28.95 20.37
N THR A 562 -0.30 -29.05 20.20
CA THR A 562 -0.93 -29.75 19.08
C THR A 562 -1.66 -28.71 18.26
N PHE A 563 -1.35 -28.65 16.98
CA PHE A 563 -2.04 -27.78 16.05
C PHE A 563 -3.50 -28.22 15.92
N LYS A 564 -4.42 -27.30 16.21
CA LYS A 564 -5.88 -27.54 16.23
C LYS A 564 -6.59 -26.96 15.00
N GLY A 565 -5.85 -26.24 14.14
CA GLY A 565 -6.41 -25.68 12.93
C GLY A 565 -6.71 -26.74 11.87
N GLU A 566 -7.42 -26.32 10.84
CA GLU A 566 -7.66 -27.16 9.67
C GLU A 566 -6.38 -27.41 8.89
N ALA A 567 -6.39 -28.41 8.00
CA ALA A 567 -5.18 -28.74 7.30
C ALA A 567 -4.93 -27.80 6.11
N GLY A 568 -3.69 -27.34 5.98
CA GLY A 568 -3.30 -26.36 4.98
C GLY A 568 -1.86 -25.91 5.18
N THR A 569 -1.46 -24.92 4.39
CA THR A 569 -0.14 -24.30 4.53
C THR A 569 -0.23 -23.11 5.51
N TYR A 570 0.75 -22.95 6.39
CA TYR A 570 0.77 -21.92 7.44
C TYR A 570 2.13 -21.22 7.55
N GLN A 571 2.12 -19.92 7.84
CA GLN A 571 3.28 -19.18 8.35
C GLN A 571 3.31 -19.35 9.88
N VAL A 572 4.50 -19.51 10.47
CA VAL A 572 4.67 -19.68 11.91
C VAL A 572 5.42 -18.49 12.49
N LYS A 573 4.78 -17.74 13.37
CA LYS A 573 5.36 -16.61 14.10
C LYS A 573 5.46 -16.94 15.59
N VAL A 574 6.51 -16.48 16.24
CA VAL A 574 6.72 -16.65 17.68
C VAL A 574 6.92 -15.27 18.33
N GLY A 575 6.13 -14.98 19.36
CA GLY A 575 6.31 -13.83 20.25
C GLY A 575 7.24 -14.18 21.41
N TYR A 576 8.22 -13.33 21.69
CA TYR A 576 9.24 -13.57 22.72
C TYR A 576 9.77 -12.25 23.31
N TYR A 577 10.56 -12.35 24.37
CA TYR A 577 11.26 -11.21 24.96
C TYR A 577 12.75 -11.30 24.65
N ASP A 578 13.30 -10.24 24.08
CA ASP A 578 14.71 -10.07 23.76
C ASP A 578 15.29 -9.05 24.75
N GLU A 579 16.10 -9.50 25.71
CA GLU A 579 16.61 -8.69 26.83
C GLU A 579 18.11 -8.39 26.63
N ASN A 580 18.60 -7.24 27.09
CA ASN A 580 20.00 -6.83 26.85
C ASN A 580 21.05 -7.44 27.81
N ASP A 581 20.72 -8.46 28.59
CA ASP A 581 21.62 -9.11 29.54
C ASP A 581 21.89 -10.60 29.23
N GLY A 582 21.63 -11.02 27.98
CA GLY A 582 21.93 -12.35 27.48
C GLY A 582 21.64 -12.51 25.98
N GLN A 583 21.95 -13.68 25.43
CA GLN A 583 21.58 -14.07 24.05
C GLN A 583 21.09 -15.52 24.01
N SER A 584 19.84 -15.69 24.39
CA SER A 584 19.10 -16.93 24.43
C SER A 584 18.88 -17.45 23.02
N GLN A 585 18.70 -18.77 22.91
CA GLN A 585 18.50 -19.42 21.62
C GLN A 585 17.14 -20.07 21.56
N ALA A 586 16.46 -19.91 20.44
CA ALA A 586 15.19 -20.53 20.14
C ALA A 586 15.32 -21.57 19.03
N LYS A 587 14.57 -22.65 19.17
CA LYS A 587 14.35 -23.66 18.13
C LYS A 587 12.86 -23.97 18.05
N VAL A 588 12.27 -23.71 16.90
CA VAL A 588 10.86 -24.00 16.59
C VAL A 588 10.81 -25.22 15.68
N THR A 589 10.11 -26.26 16.11
CA THR A 589 9.91 -27.48 15.33
C THR A 589 8.41 -27.64 15.07
N VAL A 590 8.02 -27.82 13.81
CA VAL A 590 6.63 -28.03 13.41
C VAL A 590 6.60 -29.16 12.39
N GLY A 591 5.99 -30.29 12.73
CA GLY A 591 6.15 -31.53 11.96
C GLY A 591 7.62 -31.92 11.83
N GLU A 592 8.11 -32.11 10.60
CA GLU A 592 9.53 -32.42 10.30
C GLU A 592 10.41 -31.17 10.11
N LYS A 593 9.82 -29.97 10.03
CA LYS A 593 10.57 -28.73 9.80
C LYS A 593 11.09 -28.15 11.11
N THR A 594 12.27 -27.55 11.04
CA THR A 594 12.95 -26.92 12.17
C THR A 594 13.53 -25.58 11.74
N ALA A 595 13.34 -24.55 12.56
CA ALA A 595 13.97 -23.24 12.44
C ALA A 595 14.62 -22.84 13.77
N SER A 596 15.73 -22.10 13.72
CA SER A 596 16.44 -21.61 14.90
C SER A 596 16.80 -20.14 14.74
N PHE A 597 16.77 -19.41 15.86
CA PHE A 597 17.17 -18.00 15.92
C PHE A 597 17.66 -17.64 17.32
N ASN A 598 18.42 -16.56 17.42
CA ASN A 598 18.89 -16.00 18.69
C ASN A 598 18.01 -14.80 19.08
N PHE A 599 18.01 -14.50 20.37
CA PHE A 599 17.49 -13.26 20.92
C PHE A 599 18.69 -12.30 20.93
N ASP A 600 18.91 -11.63 19.80
CA ASP A 600 20.11 -10.87 19.49
C ASP A 600 19.80 -9.43 19.06
N GLN A 601 18.59 -8.94 19.38
CA GLN A 601 18.23 -7.54 19.17
C GLN A 601 18.72 -6.64 20.31
N ASP A 602 19.01 -7.21 21.49
CA ASP A 602 19.51 -6.52 22.68
C ASP A 602 18.64 -5.31 23.04
N LEU A 603 17.32 -5.51 23.15
CA LEU A 603 16.35 -4.43 23.38
C LEU A 603 16.57 -3.74 24.75
N PRO A 604 16.11 -2.48 24.94
CA PRO A 604 16.68 -1.53 25.91
C PRO A 604 16.69 -1.92 27.40
N ASP A 605 16.01 -2.98 27.81
CA ASP A 605 15.93 -3.40 29.21
C ASP A 605 16.44 -4.83 29.43
N SER A 606 16.94 -5.10 30.62
CA SER A 606 17.38 -6.42 31.08
C SER A 606 16.24 -7.23 31.72
N TRP A 607 14.99 -6.86 31.42
CA TRP A 607 13.80 -7.40 32.07
C TRP A 607 12.59 -7.36 31.16
N VAL A 608 11.65 -8.26 31.41
CA VAL A 608 10.36 -8.37 30.72
C VAL A 608 9.54 -7.08 30.85
N LYS A 609 9.41 -6.37 29.74
CA LYS A 609 8.66 -5.13 29.57
C LYS A 609 8.14 -5.05 28.12
N PRO A 610 7.21 -4.15 27.80
CA PRO A 610 6.78 -3.94 26.41
C PRO A 610 7.96 -3.55 25.50
N SER A 611 8.92 -2.79 26.04
CA SER A 611 10.18 -2.41 25.36
C SER A 611 11.09 -3.58 24.97
N THR A 612 10.99 -4.72 25.64
CA THR A 612 11.76 -5.94 25.32
C THR A 612 10.93 -7.00 24.61
N LYS A 613 9.64 -6.75 24.38
CA LYS A 613 8.74 -7.68 23.71
C LYS A 613 8.86 -7.54 22.19
N THR A 614 9.10 -8.64 21.49
CA THR A 614 9.20 -8.66 20.02
C THR A 614 8.60 -9.95 19.45
N SER A 615 8.64 -10.10 18.12
CA SER A 615 8.20 -11.33 17.47
C SER A 615 9.00 -11.60 16.20
N ARG A 616 9.06 -12.88 15.81
CA ARG A 616 9.77 -13.31 14.61
C ARG A 616 8.98 -14.35 13.84
N VAL A 617 8.98 -14.22 12.50
CA VAL A 617 8.55 -15.30 11.62
C VAL A 617 9.62 -16.39 11.67
N ALA A 618 9.29 -17.50 12.32
CA ALA A 618 10.18 -18.65 12.44
C ALA A 618 10.13 -19.53 11.19
N MET A 619 8.98 -19.60 10.51
CA MET A 619 8.82 -20.35 9.26
C MET A 619 7.89 -19.63 8.29
N GLU A 620 8.36 -19.39 7.08
CA GLU A 620 7.57 -18.72 6.03
C GLU A 620 6.47 -19.60 5.46
N SER A 621 6.62 -20.93 5.49
CA SER A 621 5.57 -21.88 5.11
C SER A 621 5.81 -23.28 5.68
N VAL A 622 4.77 -23.89 6.24
CA VAL A 622 4.74 -25.29 6.66
C VAL A 622 3.35 -25.87 6.40
N GLN A 623 3.28 -27.07 5.81
CA GLN A 623 2.02 -27.79 5.68
C GLN A 623 1.69 -28.46 7.00
N LEU A 624 0.46 -28.28 7.46
CA LEU A 624 -0.04 -28.83 8.72
C LEU A 624 -1.42 -29.43 8.53
N LYS A 625 -1.76 -30.34 9.43
CA LYS A 625 -3.12 -30.84 9.66
C LYS A 625 -3.42 -30.87 11.15
N SER A 626 -4.70 -30.78 11.49
CA SER A 626 -5.16 -30.91 12.88
C SER A 626 -4.57 -32.18 13.51
N GLY A 627 -3.94 -32.03 14.67
CA GLY A 627 -3.22 -33.11 15.36
C GLY A 627 -1.70 -33.09 15.18
N ASP A 628 -1.15 -32.31 14.25
CA ASP A 628 0.29 -32.19 14.09
C ASP A 628 0.92 -31.52 15.33
N SER A 629 2.05 -32.05 15.78
CA SER A 629 2.75 -31.50 16.94
C SER A 629 3.67 -30.35 16.54
N PHE A 630 3.69 -29.31 17.36
CA PHE A 630 4.68 -28.26 17.31
C PHE A 630 5.38 -28.12 18.66
N LYS A 631 6.64 -27.71 18.63
CA LYS A 631 7.48 -27.58 19.80
C LYS A 631 8.36 -26.35 19.69
N ILE A 632 8.30 -25.49 20.70
CA ILE A 632 9.26 -24.41 20.92
C ILE A 632 10.25 -24.91 21.95
N THR A 633 11.54 -24.80 21.67
CA THR A 633 12.63 -25.07 22.63
C THR A 633 13.43 -23.80 22.80
N GLY A 634 13.69 -23.42 24.05
CA GLY A 634 14.59 -22.32 24.35
C GLY A 634 15.76 -22.78 25.21
N THR A 635 16.90 -22.14 25.01
CA THR A 635 18.11 -22.27 25.85
C THR A 635 18.42 -20.90 26.43
N SER A 636 18.35 -20.76 27.75
CA SER A 636 18.67 -19.51 28.43
C SER A 636 20.17 -19.21 28.30
N ASN A 637 20.52 -17.93 28.19
CA ASN A 637 21.90 -17.48 28.23
C ASN A 637 22.01 -16.28 29.16
N GLN A 638 22.90 -16.38 30.15
CA GLN A 638 23.14 -15.30 31.12
C GLN A 638 21.85 -14.84 31.84
N GLY A 639 21.54 -13.53 31.83
CA GLY A 639 20.35 -12.96 32.45
C GLY A 639 19.07 -13.15 31.63
N GLU A 640 19.21 -13.59 30.38
CA GLU A 640 18.09 -13.80 29.49
C GLU A 640 17.58 -15.25 29.57
N PHE A 641 16.33 -15.41 30.01
CA PHE A 641 15.77 -16.71 30.37
C PHE A 641 14.87 -17.34 29.29
N ALA A 642 15.17 -17.07 28.01
CA ALA A 642 14.48 -17.60 26.83
C ALA A 642 12.94 -17.56 26.96
N ARG A 643 12.38 -16.35 27.17
CA ARG A 643 10.96 -16.16 27.46
C ARG A 643 10.11 -16.06 26.20
N PHE A 644 9.00 -16.81 26.17
CA PHE A 644 8.07 -16.85 25.05
C PHE A 644 6.66 -16.47 25.49
N ASP A 645 5.98 -15.68 24.66
CA ASP A 645 4.61 -15.21 24.87
C ASP A 645 3.61 -16.09 24.12
N TYR A 646 3.78 -16.24 22.81
CA TYR A 646 2.87 -17.05 21.99
C TYR A 646 3.56 -17.69 20.79
N VAL A 647 2.88 -18.67 20.20
CA VAL A 647 3.11 -19.10 18.81
C VAL A 647 1.83 -18.94 18.00
N GLU A 648 1.96 -18.40 16.81
CA GLU A 648 0.87 -18.09 15.90
C GLU A 648 1.06 -18.82 14.57
N PHE A 649 0.00 -19.48 14.12
CA PHE A 649 -0.09 -20.15 12.83
C PHE A 649 -1.06 -19.37 11.95
N SER A 650 -0.51 -18.63 11.00
CA SER A 650 -1.29 -17.83 10.07
C SER A 650 -1.51 -18.62 8.78
N PRO A 651 -2.76 -18.96 8.41
CA PRO A 651 -3.02 -19.74 7.20
C PRO A 651 -2.50 -19.00 5.97
N ILE A 652 -1.80 -19.73 5.10
CA ILE A 652 -1.35 -19.33 3.77
C ILE A 652 -2.27 -20.04 2.78
N PRO A 653 -3.20 -19.33 2.11
CA PRO A 653 -4.16 -19.97 1.22
C PRO A 653 -3.48 -20.70 0.06
N ASP A 654 -3.70 -22.01 -0.05
CA ASP A 654 -3.20 -22.82 -1.16
C ASP A 654 -4.01 -22.57 -2.45
N ALA A 655 -3.30 -22.29 -3.54
CA ALA A 655 -3.89 -22.07 -4.87
C ALA A 655 -4.08 -23.38 -5.66
N ALA A 656 -4.71 -24.42 -5.11
CA ALA A 656 -5.24 -25.56 -5.87
C ALA A 656 -6.15 -26.48 -5.04
N LYS A 657 -7.31 -26.84 -5.61
CA LYS A 657 -8.34 -27.83 -5.18
C LYS A 657 -9.40 -27.33 -4.19
N SER A 658 -10.49 -26.81 -4.74
CA SER A 658 -11.83 -27.00 -4.18
C SER A 658 -12.57 -28.03 -5.04
N SER A 659 -12.99 -29.15 -4.46
CA SER A 659 -14.07 -29.95 -5.04
C SER A 659 -15.01 -30.44 -3.95
N VAL A 660 -16.29 -30.21 -4.24
CA VAL A 660 -17.52 -30.41 -3.46
C VAL A 660 -17.71 -31.85 -2.97
N ASN A 661 -18.29 -32.02 -1.77
CA ASN A 661 -19.35 -33.00 -1.57
C ASN A 661 -20.32 -32.64 -0.44
N SER A 662 -21.60 -32.73 -0.78
CA SER A 662 -22.81 -32.53 0.02
C SER A 662 -23.18 -33.79 0.81
N ASN A 663 -23.61 -33.66 2.08
CA ASN A 663 -24.81 -34.31 2.67
C ASN A 663 -24.91 -34.15 4.21
N SER A 664 -25.95 -33.41 4.65
CA SER A 664 -26.86 -33.51 5.85
C SER A 664 -26.34 -33.82 7.27
N PRO A 665 -27.09 -33.54 8.39
CA PRO A 665 -28.46 -33.02 8.53
C PRO A 665 -28.62 -31.82 9.53
N THR A 666 -29.83 -31.26 9.59
CA THR A 666 -30.36 -30.30 10.59
C THR A 666 -30.40 -30.86 12.03
N PRO A 667 -30.27 -30.01 13.07
CA PRO A 667 -31.43 -29.60 13.89
C PRO A 667 -31.36 -28.11 14.30
N GLN A 668 -32.39 -27.30 14.06
CA GLN A 668 -33.60 -27.09 14.88
C GLN A 668 -33.45 -25.95 15.91
N SER A 669 -34.38 -25.01 15.79
CA SER A 669 -34.60 -23.74 16.49
C SER A 669 -34.74 -23.81 18.01
N THR A 670 -34.29 -22.76 18.70
CA THR A 670 -34.97 -22.13 19.86
C THR A 670 -34.56 -20.66 20.03
N PRO A 671 -35.39 -19.81 20.67
CA PRO A 671 -35.58 -18.40 20.29
C PRO A 671 -34.70 -17.38 21.05
N MET A 672 -34.67 -16.14 20.53
CA MET A 672 -34.12 -14.95 21.18
C MET A 672 -34.64 -14.73 22.61
N PRO A 673 -33.80 -14.19 23.51
CA PRO A 673 -34.24 -13.29 24.56
C PRO A 673 -34.07 -11.82 24.13
N THR A 674 -35.21 -11.15 24.13
CA THR A 674 -35.54 -9.73 24.34
C THR A 674 -34.46 -8.73 24.79
N GLU A 675 -34.60 -7.52 24.22
CA GLU A 675 -34.11 -6.22 24.72
C GLU A 675 -34.07 -6.10 26.26
N ASN A 676 -32.86 -5.89 26.79
CA ASN A 676 -32.53 -4.90 27.84
C ASN A 676 -31.14 -5.21 28.42
N ASN A 677 -30.11 -4.55 27.89
CA ASN A 677 -29.00 -3.98 28.68
C ASN A 677 -28.02 -3.24 27.74
N LEU A 678 -28.43 -2.06 27.26
CA LEU A 678 -27.46 -1.01 26.91
C LEU A 678 -27.15 -0.24 28.19
N ALA A 679 -26.11 -0.67 28.89
CA ALA A 679 -25.34 0.19 29.80
C ALA A 679 -23.98 -0.44 30.14
N SER A 680 -22.94 0.35 29.88
CA SER A 680 -21.62 0.40 30.54
C SER A 680 -20.60 -0.72 30.31
N GLN A 681 -19.63 -0.48 29.42
CA GLN A 681 -18.19 -0.73 29.68
C GLN A 681 -17.30 0.37 29.03
N PRO A 682 -17.31 1.64 29.52
CA PRO A 682 -16.53 2.73 28.90
C PRO A 682 -15.04 2.69 29.30
N SER A 683 -14.68 2.02 30.39
CA SER A 683 -13.30 1.98 30.91
C SER A 683 -12.36 1.03 30.15
N GLU A 684 -12.87 0.21 29.22
CA GLU A 684 -12.06 -0.69 28.39
C GLU A 684 -11.62 -0.06 27.06
N LEU A 685 -12.27 1.03 26.62
CA LEU A 685 -11.96 1.71 25.37
C LEU A 685 -10.79 2.69 25.49
N ALA A 686 -10.52 3.20 26.70
CA ALA A 686 -9.43 4.14 26.93
C ALA A 686 -8.35 3.50 27.83
N ILE A 687 -7.18 3.19 27.26
CA ILE A 687 -6.03 2.64 27.98
C ILE A 687 -4.92 3.69 27.92
N ASN A 688 -4.43 4.16 29.08
CA ASN A 688 -3.38 5.19 29.18
C ASN A 688 -3.70 6.51 28.42
N GLY A 689 -4.98 6.92 28.35
CA GLY A 689 -5.39 8.12 27.63
C GLY A 689 -5.50 7.97 26.11
N ILE A 690 -5.28 6.75 25.58
CA ILE A 690 -5.48 6.39 24.18
C ILE A 690 -6.85 5.75 24.02
N ILE A 691 -7.61 6.21 23.03
CA ILE A 691 -8.87 5.58 22.63
C ILE A 691 -8.53 4.44 21.67
N ASN A 692 -8.74 3.20 22.12
CA ASN A 692 -8.60 1.99 21.35
C ASN A 692 -9.89 1.70 20.60
N LEU A 693 -9.87 1.92 19.28
CA LEU A 693 -11.02 1.61 18.44
C LEU A 693 -10.87 0.25 17.74
N ARG A 694 -9.71 -0.42 17.81
CA ARG A 694 -9.30 -1.47 16.84
C ARG A 694 -10.28 -2.62 16.67
N ASN A 695 -10.95 -2.99 17.75
CA ASN A 695 -11.78 -4.18 17.82
C ASN A 695 -13.16 -3.86 18.42
N VAL A 696 -13.62 -2.62 18.23
CA VAL A 696 -14.88 -2.20 18.83
C VAL A 696 -16.05 -2.74 18.02
N ASP A 697 -16.94 -3.43 18.72
CA ASP A 697 -18.15 -4.07 18.21
C ASP A 697 -19.34 -3.53 19.02
N PHE A 698 -19.87 -2.38 18.60
CA PHE A 698 -20.98 -1.73 19.28
C PHE A 698 -22.34 -2.34 18.93
N ASP A 699 -22.46 -2.97 17.77
CA ASP A 699 -23.71 -3.61 17.34
C ASP A 699 -23.85 -5.05 17.87
N GLY A 700 -22.77 -5.62 18.43
CA GLY A 700 -22.73 -6.90 19.11
C GLY A 700 -22.77 -8.09 18.16
N ASP A 701 -22.38 -7.91 16.89
CA ASP A 701 -22.42 -8.97 15.87
C ASP A 701 -21.22 -9.94 15.94
N GLY A 702 -20.28 -9.69 16.86
CA GLY A 702 -19.05 -10.44 17.05
C GLY A 702 -17.92 -10.00 16.13
N LYS A 703 -18.06 -8.86 15.42
CA LYS A 703 -17.04 -8.27 14.55
C LYS A 703 -16.84 -6.80 14.88
N ALA A 704 -15.64 -6.32 14.61
CA ALA A 704 -15.36 -4.91 14.75
C ALA A 704 -16.14 -4.08 13.69
N ASP A 705 -16.77 -3.00 14.12
CA ASP A 705 -17.52 -2.05 13.29
C ASP A 705 -16.62 -1.33 12.30
N GLU A 706 -16.85 -1.37 10.98
CA GLU A 706 -15.97 -0.72 9.98
C GLU A 706 -15.76 0.81 10.15
N LYS A 707 -16.61 1.45 10.95
CA LYS A 707 -16.51 2.85 11.34
C LYS A 707 -17.15 3.07 12.70
N VAL A 708 -16.52 3.91 13.50
CA VAL A 708 -17.05 4.37 14.78
C VAL A 708 -17.42 5.85 14.66
N LEU A 709 -18.67 6.17 15.02
CA LEU A 709 -19.09 7.56 15.22
C LEU A 709 -18.56 8.03 16.57
N LEU A 710 -17.62 8.96 16.55
CA LEU A 710 -17.17 9.65 17.76
C LEU A 710 -18.06 10.86 17.99
N ILE A 711 -18.59 11.01 19.19
CA ILE A 711 -19.39 12.16 19.58
C ILE A 711 -18.60 12.91 20.66
N LEU A 712 -18.14 14.12 20.32
CA LEU A 712 -17.51 15.06 21.24
C LEU A 712 -18.55 16.14 21.57
N GLU A 713 -19.05 16.12 22.79
CA GLU A 713 -20.03 17.08 23.32
C GLU A 713 -19.39 17.94 24.42
N ASP A 714 -20.04 19.06 24.74
CA ASP A 714 -19.64 19.97 25.83
C ASP A 714 -18.22 20.57 25.71
N ILE A 715 -17.74 20.72 24.47
CA ILE A 715 -16.45 21.36 24.17
C ILE A 715 -16.49 22.79 24.72
N SER A 716 -15.68 23.08 25.72
CA SER A 716 -15.69 24.36 26.42
C SER A 716 -14.30 24.77 26.88
N SER A 717 -14.01 26.07 26.87
CA SER A 717 -12.75 26.58 27.40
C SER A 717 -12.91 27.71 28.41
N THR A 718 -12.20 27.60 29.52
CA THR A 718 -12.04 28.68 30.50
C THR A 718 -10.71 29.43 30.35
N ALA A 719 -9.92 29.08 29.32
CA ALA A 719 -8.65 29.75 29.01
C ALA A 719 -8.85 31.19 28.54
N SER A 720 -7.95 32.07 28.96
CA SER A 720 -7.78 33.42 28.40
C SER A 720 -7.13 33.40 27.01
N TYR A 721 -6.55 32.27 26.58
CA TYR A 721 -5.86 32.08 25.31
C TYR A 721 -6.72 31.35 24.26
N ASP A 722 -6.37 31.47 22.98
CA ASP A 722 -7.05 30.81 21.86
C ASP A 722 -6.48 29.39 21.63
N ASN A 723 -6.91 28.46 22.48
CA ASN A 723 -6.41 27.10 22.46
C ASN A 723 -7.16 26.25 21.42
N SER A 724 -6.44 25.31 20.81
CA SER A 724 -6.99 24.26 19.95
C SER A 724 -6.60 22.87 20.44
N ALA A 725 -7.33 21.85 20.01
CA ALA A 725 -7.11 20.47 20.39
C ALA A 725 -7.62 19.51 19.30
N GLY A 726 -7.22 18.25 19.41
CA GLY A 726 -7.71 17.20 18.53
C GLY A 726 -7.13 15.84 18.87
N PHE A 727 -7.17 14.93 17.90
CA PHE A 727 -6.65 13.58 18.05
C PHE A 727 -5.69 13.24 16.90
N TYR A 728 -4.65 12.46 17.19
CA TYR A 728 -3.75 11.88 16.21
C TYR A 728 -3.73 10.36 16.28
N GLN A 729 -3.40 9.74 15.16
CA GLN A 729 -3.29 8.29 15.08
C GLN A 729 -1.95 7.82 15.64
N VAL A 730 -2.00 6.80 16.50
CA VAL A 730 -0.83 6.02 16.94
C VAL A 730 -0.95 4.58 16.46
N LEU A 731 0.18 3.88 16.30
CA LEU A 731 0.22 2.51 15.78
C LEU A 731 -0.11 1.45 16.83
N ASP A 732 0.07 1.80 18.11
CA ASP A 732 -0.06 0.92 19.26
C ASP A 732 -0.39 1.72 20.54
N LEU A 733 -0.54 1.00 21.65
CA LEU A 733 -0.84 1.58 22.96
C LEU A 733 0.38 2.25 23.62
N ASP A 734 1.56 2.14 23.02
CA ASP A 734 2.79 2.76 23.51
C ASP A 734 3.01 4.15 22.88
N GLY A 735 2.15 4.54 21.93
CA GLY A 735 2.16 5.86 21.31
C GLY A 735 2.99 5.95 20.05
N THR A 736 3.42 4.84 19.46
CA THR A 736 4.29 4.89 18.28
C THR A 736 3.65 5.69 17.14
N VAL A 737 4.40 6.64 16.60
CA VAL A 737 4.01 7.45 15.43
C VAL A 737 4.99 7.19 14.29
N ILE A 738 4.56 7.34 13.04
CA ILE A 738 5.49 7.33 11.88
C ILE A 738 5.85 8.76 11.51
N ASP A 739 7.13 9.11 11.50
CA ASP A 739 7.55 10.39 10.91
C ASP A 739 7.23 10.39 9.40
N PRO A 740 6.37 11.29 8.91
CA PRO A 740 5.99 11.31 7.50
C PRO A 740 7.16 11.67 6.56
N VAL A 741 8.22 12.30 7.10
CA VAL A 741 9.40 12.72 6.35
C VAL A 741 10.43 11.58 6.27
N THR A 742 10.72 10.89 7.38
CA THR A 742 11.74 9.82 7.42
C THR A 742 11.18 8.40 7.34
N ASN A 743 9.87 8.21 7.57
CA ASN A 743 9.16 6.93 7.67
C ASN A 743 9.73 6.00 8.75
N GLN A 744 10.39 6.56 9.76
CA GLN A 744 10.82 5.84 10.95
C GLN A 744 9.67 5.83 11.95
N SER A 745 9.50 4.69 12.64
CA SER A 745 8.73 4.65 13.88
C SER A 745 9.45 5.49 14.91
N ILE A 746 8.74 6.46 15.47
CA ILE A 746 9.22 7.32 16.54
C ILE A 746 8.34 7.04 17.76
N GLN A 747 8.99 6.73 18.88
CA GLN A 747 8.36 6.55 20.18
C GLN A 747 8.26 7.89 20.93
N PRO A 748 7.29 8.05 21.86
CA PRO A 748 7.27 9.20 22.74
C PRO A 748 8.62 9.36 23.49
N GLY A 749 9.25 10.53 23.36
CA GLY A 749 10.57 10.83 23.95
C GLY A 749 11.74 10.76 22.96
N GLU A 750 11.52 10.25 21.76
CA GLU A 750 12.50 10.34 20.67
C GLU A 750 12.38 11.69 19.94
N GLN A 751 13.51 12.22 19.47
CA GLN A 751 13.58 13.54 18.82
C GLN A 751 12.62 13.61 17.61
N GLY A 752 11.80 14.68 17.54
CA GLY A 752 10.84 14.87 16.45
C GLY A 752 9.50 14.15 16.60
N TYR A 753 9.26 13.47 17.73
CA TYR A 753 7.99 12.81 18.04
C TYR A 753 6.81 13.78 17.94
N GLU A 754 6.92 15.00 18.47
CA GLU A 754 5.81 15.95 18.48
C GLU A 754 5.34 16.33 17.08
N ILE A 755 6.29 16.63 16.19
CA ILE A 755 6.02 16.98 14.79
C ILE A 755 5.45 15.75 14.05
N ALA A 756 5.99 14.56 14.28
CA ALA A 756 5.50 13.32 13.67
C ALA A 756 4.06 12.98 14.11
N ALA A 757 3.76 13.14 15.39
CA ALA A 757 2.45 12.94 15.98
C ALA A 757 1.41 13.90 15.39
N LEU A 758 1.70 15.21 15.41
CA LEU A 758 0.76 16.22 14.93
C LEU A 758 0.53 16.18 13.41
N ASN A 759 1.51 15.68 12.64
CA ASN A 759 1.31 15.41 11.21
C ASN A 759 0.37 14.21 10.93
N GLN A 760 0.13 13.34 11.92
CA GLN A 760 -0.79 12.20 11.84
C GLN A 760 -2.16 12.45 12.47
N ARG A 761 -2.52 13.73 12.65
CA ARG A 761 -3.83 14.11 13.17
C ARG A 761 -4.98 13.64 12.30
N ILE A 762 -6.12 13.46 12.94
CA ILE A 762 -7.41 13.27 12.29
C ILE A 762 -8.10 14.63 12.20
N THR A 763 -8.04 15.26 11.02
CA THR A 763 -8.54 16.63 10.79
C THR A 763 -10.01 16.84 11.17
N GLN A 764 -10.83 15.78 11.08
CA GLN A 764 -12.26 15.82 11.43
C GLN A 764 -12.51 15.88 12.94
N LEU A 765 -11.48 15.57 13.73
CA LEU A 765 -11.49 15.58 15.19
C LEU A 765 -10.76 16.81 15.77
N GLU A 766 -10.47 17.82 14.95
CA GLU A 766 -9.90 19.10 15.41
C GLU A 766 -11.00 20.05 15.91
N PHE A 767 -10.78 20.65 17.07
CA PHE A 767 -11.68 21.62 17.68
C PHE A 767 -10.92 22.76 18.36
N ALA A 768 -11.56 23.91 18.41
CA ALA A 768 -11.10 25.10 19.10
C ALA A 768 -12.13 25.53 20.17
N LYS A 769 -11.77 26.51 20.99
CA LYS A 769 -12.56 27.05 22.10
C LYS A 769 -14.05 27.37 21.80
N ASN A 770 -14.42 27.62 20.54
CA ASN A 770 -15.79 28.00 20.14
C ASN A 770 -16.62 26.86 19.54
N ASN A 771 -16.07 25.65 19.39
CA ASN A 771 -16.83 24.49 18.95
C ASN A 771 -17.82 24.07 20.04
N GLN A 772 -19.08 23.80 19.70
CA GLN A 772 -20.08 23.32 20.68
C GLN A 772 -20.12 21.79 20.75
N SER A 773 -19.99 21.11 19.61
CA SER A 773 -19.88 19.66 19.50
C SER A 773 -19.31 19.25 18.15
N LEU A 774 -18.80 18.01 18.06
CA LEU A 774 -18.35 17.36 16.83
C LEU A 774 -18.83 15.90 16.82
N SER A 775 -19.25 15.41 15.66
CA SER A 775 -19.68 14.01 15.49
C SER A 775 -19.06 13.32 14.25
N PRO A 776 -17.72 13.21 14.14
CA PRO A 776 -17.08 12.61 12.99
C PRO A 776 -17.09 11.08 13.04
N GLU A 777 -17.18 10.46 11.86
CA GLU A 777 -16.89 9.03 11.70
C GLU A 777 -15.39 8.82 11.52
N VAL A 778 -14.82 7.87 12.25
CA VAL A 778 -13.44 7.41 12.09
C VAL A 778 -13.38 5.90 11.93
N ASN A 779 -12.29 5.39 11.36
CA ASN A 779 -12.09 3.94 11.28
C ASN A 779 -11.91 3.38 12.68
N GLU A 780 -12.54 2.24 12.96
CA GLU A 780 -12.30 1.46 14.16
C GLU A 780 -10.84 0.97 14.21
N ARG A 781 -10.19 0.70 13.08
CA ARG A 781 -8.87 0.04 13.04
C ARG A 781 -7.66 0.88 13.49
N ILE A 782 -7.86 1.89 14.32
CA ILE A 782 -6.82 2.82 14.77
C ILE A 782 -6.81 2.96 16.31
N PHE A 783 -5.68 3.46 16.81
CA PHE A 783 -5.58 4.01 18.15
C PHE A 783 -5.54 5.53 18.04
N LEU A 784 -6.28 6.24 18.89
CA LEU A 784 -6.33 7.69 18.91
C LEU A 784 -5.73 8.23 20.19
N ALA A 785 -4.78 9.15 20.04
CA ALA A 785 -4.15 9.87 21.13
C ALA A 785 -4.53 11.37 21.05
N PRO A 786 -5.00 11.99 22.14
CA PRO A 786 -5.35 13.41 22.15
C PRO A 786 -4.12 14.33 22.16
N TYR A 787 -4.27 15.53 21.59
CA TYR A 787 -3.33 16.64 21.72
C TYR A 787 -4.04 17.97 22.00
N SER A 788 -3.30 18.94 22.53
CA SER A 788 -3.71 20.34 22.66
C SER A 788 -2.59 21.30 22.27
N LEU A 789 -2.97 22.46 21.73
CA LEU A 789 -2.08 23.57 21.42
C LEU A 789 -2.51 24.79 22.23
N ALA A 790 -1.57 25.39 22.95
CA ALA A 790 -1.82 26.61 23.72
C ALA A 790 -1.61 27.86 22.86
N ASN A 791 -2.60 28.74 22.81
CA ASN A 791 -2.53 30.07 22.21
C ASN A 791 -2.21 30.08 20.69
N GLY A 792 -2.93 29.25 19.92
CA GLY A 792 -2.83 29.21 18.47
C GLY A 792 -3.40 27.92 17.87
N ASN A 793 -3.26 27.81 16.56
CA ASN A 793 -3.66 26.63 15.79
C ASN A 793 -2.45 25.82 15.30
N LEU A 794 -2.73 24.64 14.75
CA LEU A 794 -1.67 23.73 14.34
C LEU A 794 -0.82 24.24 13.16
N GLU A 795 -1.43 24.97 12.23
CA GLU A 795 -0.70 25.52 11.08
C GLU A 795 0.35 26.53 11.54
N GLU A 796 0.01 27.36 12.53
CA GLU A 796 0.93 28.27 13.18
C GLU A 796 2.03 27.52 13.94
N PHE A 797 1.70 26.41 14.63
CA PHE A 797 2.66 25.62 15.41
C PHE A 797 3.70 24.96 14.50
N LEU A 798 3.26 24.32 13.41
CA LEU A 798 4.15 23.62 12.48
C LEU A 798 5.11 24.59 11.75
N VAL A 799 4.69 25.85 11.54
CA VAL A 799 5.54 26.88 10.95
C VAL A 799 6.58 27.40 11.96
N GLN A 800 6.19 27.62 13.21
CA GLN A 800 7.06 28.22 14.23
C GLN A 800 8.02 27.20 14.87
N ASN A 801 7.61 25.94 15.01
CA ASN A 801 8.37 24.89 15.68
C ASN A 801 8.91 23.82 14.70
N SER A 802 9.40 24.25 13.53
CA SER A 802 9.97 23.35 12.51
C SER A 802 11.22 22.55 12.95
N THR A 803 11.79 22.86 14.12
CA THR A 803 13.03 22.25 14.65
C THR A 803 12.93 21.81 16.12
N ASP A 804 11.74 21.61 16.67
CA ASP A 804 11.55 21.00 18.00
C ASP A 804 12.18 21.82 19.16
N ASN A 805 11.92 23.13 19.23
CA ASN A 805 12.49 24.03 20.25
C ASN A 805 11.40 24.56 21.20
N LEU A 806 11.60 24.44 22.52
CA LEU A 806 10.78 25.12 23.53
C LEU A 806 10.81 26.64 23.34
N ASN A 807 9.63 27.26 23.29
CA ASN A 807 9.49 28.73 23.26
C ASN A 807 8.82 29.20 24.56
N PRO A 808 9.58 29.65 25.59
CA PRO A 808 9.03 30.10 26.86
C PRO A 808 8.13 31.34 26.64
N GLY A 809 6.81 31.15 26.68
CA GLY A 809 5.79 32.18 26.41
C GLY A 809 5.17 32.17 25.01
N GLY A 810 5.43 31.14 24.18
CA GLY A 810 4.91 30.97 22.81
C GLY A 810 3.89 29.84 22.63
N LEU A 811 3.61 29.50 21.36
CA LEU A 811 2.71 28.43 20.93
C LEU A 811 3.32 27.04 21.23
N ASN A 812 2.75 26.31 22.18
CA ASN A 812 3.25 25.01 22.66
C ASN A 812 2.25 23.89 22.38
N ALA A 813 2.76 22.69 22.07
CA ALA A 813 1.98 21.47 21.94
C ALA A 813 2.06 20.61 23.20
N TYR A 814 0.95 19.98 23.52
CA TYR A 814 0.80 19.06 24.64
C TYR A 814 0.16 17.76 24.13
N LEU A 815 0.87 16.65 24.26
CA LEU A 815 0.52 15.31 23.83
C LEU A 815 0.19 14.40 25.01
N THR A 816 -0.45 13.28 24.70
CA THR A 816 -0.95 12.28 25.66
C THR A 816 0.14 11.66 26.55
N PHE A 817 1.33 11.46 25.98
CA PHE A 817 2.43 10.75 26.64
C PHE A 817 3.37 11.74 27.32
N GLU A 818 3.68 11.52 28.60
CA GLU A 818 4.56 12.37 29.41
C GLU A 818 5.92 12.61 28.74
N ASN A 819 6.56 11.54 28.26
CA ASN A 819 7.84 11.62 27.55
C ASN A 819 7.71 12.20 26.14
N GLY A 820 6.49 12.27 25.60
CA GLY A 820 6.21 12.90 24.31
C GLY A 820 6.06 14.41 24.38
N ASN A 821 6.10 15.01 25.57
CA ASN A 821 6.03 16.45 25.79
C ASN A 821 7.40 17.03 26.08
N LEU A 822 7.71 18.17 25.46
CA LEU A 822 8.95 18.93 25.70
C LEU A 822 9.17 19.34 27.18
N ASP A 823 8.10 19.49 27.97
CA ASP A 823 8.18 19.79 29.41
C ASP A 823 8.27 18.54 30.31
N SER A 824 8.16 17.35 29.71
CA SER A 824 8.13 16.05 30.40
C SER A 824 7.05 15.97 31.50
N LEU A 825 5.94 16.71 31.35
CA LEU A 825 4.80 16.66 32.27
C LEU A 825 3.60 16.02 31.58
N GLN A 826 2.81 15.25 32.35
CA GLN A 826 1.54 14.74 31.86
C GLN A 826 0.44 15.80 31.99
N ASN A 827 0.25 16.56 30.91
CA ASN A 827 -0.67 17.70 30.88
C ASN A 827 -2.09 17.31 30.44
N LEU A 828 -2.31 16.13 29.85
CA LEU A 828 -3.61 15.59 29.44
C LEU A 828 -4.08 14.51 30.42
N LYS A 829 -5.25 14.74 31.05
CA LYS A 829 -5.91 13.80 31.96
C LYS A 829 -7.20 13.29 31.31
N TYR A 830 -7.37 11.97 31.33
CA TYR A 830 -8.61 11.30 30.92
C TYR A 830 -9.31 10.71 32.15
N SER A 831 -10.54 11.14 32.40
CA SER A 831 -11.37 10.58 33.49
C SER A 831 -12.85 10.72 33.15
N ASP A 832 -13.66 9.69 33.45
CA ASP A 832 -15.12 9.73 33.32
C ASP A 832 -15.64 10.21 31.95
N ASN A 833 -15.05 9.70 30.86
CA ASN A 833 -15.34 10.12 29.47
C ASN A 833 -15.14 11.61 29.19
N SER A 834 -14.39 12.30 30.05
CA SER A 834 -13.97 13.68 29.86
C SER A 834 -12.47 13.75 29.67
N LEU A 835 -12.05 14.52 28.68
CA LEU A 835 -10.65 14.85 28.45
C LEU A 835 -10.39 16.24 29.01
N GLY A 836 -9.57 16.35 30.04
CA GLY A 836 -9.24 17.63 30.69
C GLY A 836 -7.74 17.86 30.78
N LEU A 837 -7.31 19.12 30.77
CA LEU A 837 -5.89 19.49 30.89
C LEU A 837 -5.49 19.83 32.34
N GLY A 838 -4.33 19.38 32.84
CA GLY A 838 -3.52 20.13 33.82
C GLY A 838 -2.84 19.41 35.01
N ASP A 839 -1.78 20.03 35.56
CA ASP A 839 -1.64 20.45 36.97
C ASP A 839 -0.82 21.76 37.13
N SER A 840 -1.34 22.66 37.98
CA SER A 840 -0.79 23.91 38.55
C SER A 840 0.21 24.79 37.75
N THR A 841 -0.27 25.82 37.05
CA THR A 841 -0.06 27.27 37.31
C THR A 841 -0.40 28.07 36.03
N GLU A 842 -1.52 28.80 36.06
CA GLU A 842 -1.93 29.82 35.07
C GLU A 842 -1.97 29.47 33.57
N VAL A 843 -2.73 28.46 33.13
CA VAL A 843 -3.28 28.45 31.74
C VAL A 843 -4.64 27.75 31.78
N GLY A 844 -5.72 28.43 31.38
CA GLY A 844 -7.08 27.90 31.52
C GLY A 844 -7.40 26.72 30.59
N PHE A 845 -8.52 26.06 30.91
CA PHE A 845 -8.80 24.68 30.51
C PHE A 845 -9.52 24.60 29.15
N LEU A 846 -9.36 23.51 28.39
CA LEU A 846 -10.38 22.99 27.45
C LEU A 846 -10.92 21.68 28.02
N ARG A 847 -12.25 21.53 28.04
CA ARG A 847 -12.98 20.30 28.35
C ARG A 847 -13.74 19.85 27.13
#